data_AF-A0A5C8NSX8-F1
#
_entry.id   AF-A0A5C8NSX8-F1
#
_cell.length_a   1.000
_cell.length_b   1.000
_cell.length_c   1.000
_cell.angle_alpha   90.00
_cell.angle_beta   90.00
_cell.angle_gamma   90.00
#
_symmetry.space_group_name_H-M   'P 1'
#
loop_
_entity.id
_entity.type
_entity.pdbx_description
1 polymer ?
#
loop_
_entity_poly.entity_id
_entity_poly.type
_entity_poly.pdbx_seq_one_letter_code
_entity_poly.pdbx_strand_id
1 'polypeptide(L)'
;MNRKKNQLWSIFLAFILSVIVFPIAFQAEGIDDPAPIIVPEEPNGKTVLFDNMHGQTAGQADWVIDGAFSDFAEGIAANGYQVKELRKKRPFTIGDLEKSDVFVIPEANIPFKKTEQDAMVEYVENGGSIFFISDHYNADRNKNRWDSSEIMNGFRRGAYDDPTKGMSSLEENSEVMQGVESSDWLSDHFGIRFRFNAPGNIVADHVVEPSETFDITYGVSKVTMHAGSTLAITNPEIAKGILYLPDNLDESDKWGPAVDEGIYHGGGVEEGPYAAISKLGKGKAAFIGDSSPVEDATPKYRNEETGKKKRTYDGFIDADNGKLLLNTIDWLAEQESYETFTNADIPLDEPSPILDKEIPENTTEPQHEPWSTPLDTYHWFDSVTFAPGSFGSTEDPNPEPALTLNYDSVIPNDEPFTIEIIAEGLKPGQTINGYNLGIYLDGGQQIAKVQNDDGSWPKTFGYSEPFSLVADSSGKATKELTILVNGNVEGKAKIRLRQEKTNVLTKPVVVGKAGEDIEEPSQTISIKEARETADGQKVVVEGVITTNPGIFGGKGFYIQDDSAGIYVFQHEENFQLGNKVTITGTLTTFQGMKEITDVEKIEVNGKSELPTFSPVDQLDGSKQGERVTLEGEIDNIQSYWNAFEFDLRKDSQTTRVRIDNRTDITLEAFQEKFHEGDNVSVSGIASIFKGTYQLLLVDLIHIEKLTSSSPVIEDISDFSTFEITKEYELPVVVHDPDGDLEDVTIELDGKTMKDYISISPLEYKPGSYEIKIIASDSAGNVVEESFPVEAVLSLKELDELVELGREQAYLDGKIEKRLLKKAKDVQTAKNENARNGKWNALMNQIHAQLGKEIKTDYIHFWDKPVDIK
;
A
#
# COMPACT_ATOMS: atom_id res chain seq x y z
N MET A 1 -30.95 13.30 -63.14
CA MET A 1 -31.96 12.39 -62.55
C MET A 1 -31.27 11.08 -62.21
N ASN A 2 -31.34 10.65 -60.95
CA ASN A 2 -30.69 9.48 -60.33
C ASN A 2 -30.53 8.23 -61.22
N ARG A 3 -29.35 7.57 -61.18
CA ARG A 3 -29.17 6.17 -60.69
C ARG A 3 -27.80 5.53 -61.02
N LYS A 4 -27.30 4.79 -60.02
CA LYS A 4 -26.57 3.49 -60.04
C LYS A 4 -25.04 3.41 -60.26
N LYS A 5 -24.38 3.06 -59.14
CA LYS A 5 -23.38 1.99 -58.88
C LYS A 5 -22.86 1.17 -60.08
N ASN A 6 -21.54 1.03 -60.21
CA ASN A 6 -20.79 -0.20 -59.84
C ASN A 6 -19.26 -0.11 -60.05
N GLN A 7 -18.54 -0.50 -58.99
CA GLN A 7 -17.31 -1.29 -58.89
C GLN A 7 -16.12 -1.06 -59.84
N LEU A 8 -14.97 -0.70 -59.23
CA LEU A 8 -13.64 -1.13 -59.65
C LEU A 8 -12.88 -1.61 -58.41
N TRP A 9 -12.48 -2.89 -58.46
CA TRP A 9 -11.54 -3.52 -57.53
C TRP A 9 -10.12 -3.14 -57.94
N SER A 10 -9.30 -2.72 -56.97
CA SER A 10 -7.84 -2.60 -57.11
C SER A 10 -7.18 -3.49 -56.07
N ILE A 11 -6.41 -4.44 -56.56
CA ILE A 11 -5.57 -5.38 -55.81
C ILE A 11 -4.44 -4.59 -55.13
N PHE A 12 -4.29 -4.73 -53.81
CA PHE A 12 -3.08 -4.35 -53.08
C PHE A 12 -2.45 -5.61 -52.48
N LEU A 13 -1.22 -5.89 -52.93
CA LEU A 13 -0.36 -6.95 -52.43
C LEU A 13 0.19 -6.50 -51.07
N ALA A 14 -0.20 -7.17 -49.97
CA ALA A 14 0.42 -6.96 -48.67
C ALA A 14 1.62 -7.92 -48.54
N PHE A 15 2.83 -7.37 -48.56
CA PHE A 15 4.06 -8.06 -48.16
C PHE A 15 4.04 -8.18 -46.62
N ILE A 16 3.77 -9.37 -46.10
CA ILE A 16 3.96 -9.66 -44.67
C ILE A 16 5.46 -9.85 -44.46
N LEU A 17 6.11 -8.84 -43.90
CA LEU A 17 7.46 -8.96 -43.37
C LEU A 17 7.36 -9.78 -42.08
N SER A 18 7.78 -11.03 -42.12
CA SER A 18 7.97 -11.85 -40.92
C SER A 18 9.09 -11.24 -40.09
N VAL A 19 8.75 -10.54 -39.01
CA VAL A 19 9.71 -10.15 -37.98
C VAL A 19 10.18 -11.43 -37.30
N ILE A 20 11.41 -11.85 -37.62
CA ILE A 20 12.13 -12.86 -36.86
C ILE A 20 12.50 -12.20 -35.53
N VAL A 21 11.72 -12.49 -34.49
CA VAL A 21 12.07 -12.14 -33.11
C VAL A 21 13.22 -13.05 -32.73
N PHE A 22 14.44 -12.52 -32.72
CA PHE A 22 15.54 -13.15 -31.99
C PHE A 22 15.25 -12.96 -30.50
N PRO A 23 15.34 -14.01 -29.66
CA PRO A 23 15.35 -13.82 -28.21
C PRO A 23 16.58 -12.95 -27.89
N ILE A 24 16.33 -11.72 -27.44
CA ILE A 24 17.37 -10.88 -26.85
C ILE A 24 17.72 -11.58 -25.53
N ALA A 25 18.98 -11.99 -25.39
CA ALA A 25 19.48 -12.48 -24.11
C ALA A 25 19.37 -11.31 -23.11
N PHE A 26 18.64 -11.52 -22.02
CA PHE A 26 18.51 -10.54 -20.93
C PHE A 26 19.84 -10.46 -20.20
N GLN A 27 20.68 -9.49 -20.57
CA GLN A 27 21.79 -9.05 -19.73
C GLN A 27 21.25 -8.46 -18.43
N ALA A 28 22.01 -8.60 -17.34
CA ALA A 28 21.72 -7.85 -16.13
C ALA A 28 21.77 -6.35 -16.46
N GLU A 29 20.72 -5.61 -16.13
CA GLU A 29 20.65 -4.18 -16.43
C GLU A 29 21.78 -3.43 -15.72
N GLY A 30 22.22 -2.33 -16.32
CA GLY A 30 23.14 -1.38 -15.72
C GLY A 30 22.75 0.06 -16.02
N ILE A 31 23.66 0.96 -15.67
CA ILE A 31 23.42 2.40 -15.75
C ILE A 31 23.31 2.96 -17.19
N ASP A 32 23.69 2.16 -18.19
CA ASP A 32 23.55 2.50 -19.61
C ASP A 32 22.22 2.01 -20.22
N ASP A 33 21.48 1.15 -19.50
CA ASP A 33 20.18 0.64 -19.95
C ASP A 33 19.06 1.64 -19.67
N PRO A 34 17.96 1.61 -20.45
CA PRO A 34 16.80 2.46 -20.19
C PRO A 34 16.28 2.28 -18.77
N ALA A 35 16.15 3.37 -18.02
CA ALA A 35 15.55 3.35 -16.70
C ALA A 35 14.05 2.98 -16.78
N PRO A 36 13.53 2.21 -15.81
CA PRO A 36 12.11 1.92 -15.72
C PRO A 36 11.29 3.20 -15.51
N ILE A 37 10.04 3.15 -15.97
CA ILE A 37 9.05 4.22 -15.81
C ILE A 37 7.72 3.55 -15.54
N ILE A 38 7.04 3.97 -14.48
CA ILE A 38 5.65 3.59 -14.19
C ILE A 38 4.75 4.75 -14.61
N VAL A 39 3.81 4.48 -15.50
CA VAL A 39 2.84 5.46 -15.97
C VAL A 39 1.51 5.19 -15.26
N PRO A 40 0.96 6.16 -14.53
CA PRO A 40 -0.30 6.01 -13.81
C PRO A 40 -1.45 5.86 -14.80
N GLU A 41 -2.50 5.14 -14.40
CA GLU A 41 -3.72 5.01 -15.21
C GLU A 41 -4.43 6.36 -15.37
N GLU A 42 -4.49 7.14 -14.30
CA GLU A 42 -5.08 8.48 -14.25
C GLU A 42 -4.02 9.52 -13.84
N PRO A 43 -3.26 10.11 -14.80
CA PRO A 43 -2.15 11.00 -14.48
C PRO A 43 -2.60 12.34 -13.88
N ASN A 44 -2.04 12.70 -12.72
CA ASN A 44 -2.23 14.00 -12.06
C ASN A 44 -1.28 15.10 -12.62
N GLY A 45 -0.37 14.74 -13.53
CA GLY A 45 0.56 15.64 -14.20
C GLY A 45 1.87 15.88 -13.47
N LYS A 46 2.08 15.27 -12.30
CA LYS A 46 3.31 15.37 -11.50
C LYS A 46 4.20 14.14 -11.66
N THR A 47 5.49 14.30 -11.40
CA THR A 47 6.51 13.25 -11.53
C THR A 47 7.30 13.06 -10.23
N VAL A 48 7.45 11.81 -9.82
CA VAL A 48 8.37 11.39 -8.75
C VAL A 48 9.58 10.69 -9.39
N LEU A 49 10.79 11.12 -9.02
CA LEU A 49 12.06 10.59 -9.53
C LEU A 49 12.82 9.88 -8.41
N PHE A 50 13.16 8.61 -8.60
CA PHE A 50 13.94 7.82 -7.65
C PHE A 50 15.41 7.81 -8.04
N ASP A 51 16.31 7.97 -7.08
CA ASP A 51 17.74 7.77 -7.26
C ASP A 51 18.08 6.28 -7.46
N ASN A 52 18.88 5.97 -8.47
CA ASN A 52 19.57 4.67 -8.61
C ASN A 52 21.02 4.88 -9.09
N MET A 53 21.66 5.94 -8.60
CA MET A 53 23.06 6.26 -8.89
C MET A 53 23.99 5.96 -7.71
N HIS A 54 23.45 5.88 -6.49
CA HIS A 54 24.22 5.83 -5.26
C HIS A 54 24.17 4.46 -4.58
N GLY A 55 24.09 3.37 -5.36
CA GLY A 55 24.20 2.02 -4.82
C GLY A 55 22.89 1.49 -4.20
N GLN A 56 21.72 1.92 -4.69
CA GLN A 56 20.42 1.38 -4.29
C GLN A 56 20.26 -0.14 -4.54
N THR A 57 21.17 -0.74 -5.30
CA THR A 57 21.23 -2.17 -5.58
C THR A 57 22.37 -2.91 -4.86
N ALA A 58 23.12 -2.22 -3.99
CA ALA A 58 24.31 -2.73 -3.32
C ALA A 58 23.98 -3.83 -2.32
N GLY A 59 24.81 -4.87 -2.23
CA GLY A 59 24.67 -5.88 -1.18
C GLY A 59 23.29 -6.56 -1.17
N GLN A 60 22.52 -6.34 -0.09
CA GLN A 60 21.13 -6.81 0.03
C GLN A 60 20.09 -5.77 -0.40
N ALA A 61 20.47 -4.51 -0.60
CA ALA A 61 19.58 -3.46 -1.08
C ALA A 61 19.11 -3.75 -2.50
N ASP A 62 17.84 -3.48 -2.80
CA ASP A 62 17.30 -3.50 -4.16
C ASP A 62 16.20 -2.44 -4.31
N TRP A 63 16.53 -1.23 -3.87
CA TRP A 63 15.59 -0.12 -3.65
C TRP A 63 15.25 0.64 -4.93
N VAL A 64 14.89 -0.12 -5.97
CA VAL A 64 14.53 0.37 -7.30
C VAL A 64 13.05 0.20 -7.55
N ILE A 65 12.49 1.04 -8.43
CA ILE A 65 11.03 1.16 -8.61
C ILE A 65 10.37 -0.07 -9.26
N ASP A 66 11.17 -0.98 -9.82
CA ASP A 66 10.74 -2.26 -10.39
C ASP A 66 11.45 -3.46 -9.72
N GLY A 67 11.91 -3.25 -8.50
CA GLY A 67 12.52 -4.22 -7.60
C GLY A 67 11.93 -4.06 -6.21
N ALA A 68 12.73 -4.21 -5.17
CA ALA A 68 12.21 -4.29 -3.80
C ALA A 68 11.53 -3.00 -3.27
N PHE A 69 11.38 -1.94 -4.05
CA PHE A 69 10.57 -0.74 -3.75
C PHE A 69 9.35 -0.62 -4.71
N SER A 70 8.99 -1.70 -5.40
CA SER A 70 7.94 -1.71 -6.43
C SER A 70 6.56 -1.42 -5.88
N ASP A 71 6.18 -1.97 -4.73
CA ASP A 71 4.86 -1.70 -4.12
C ASP A 71 4.72 -0.23 -3.73
N PHE A 72 5.79 0.40 -3.23
CA PHE A 72 5.80 1.84 -2.97
C PHE A 72 5.68 2.64 -4.26
N ALA A 73 6.44 2.28 -5.30
CA ALA A 73 6.38 2.95 -6.59
C ALA A 73 5.01 2.78 -7.29
N GLU A 74 4.39 1.61 -7.17
CA GLU A 74 3.05 1.31 -7.67
C GLU A 74 1.99 2.08 -6.87
N GLY A 75 2.13 2.19 -5.55
CA GLY A 75 1.26 3.03 -4.72
C GLY A 75 1.34 4.51 -5.10
N ILE A 76 2.54 5.03 -5.37
CA ILE A 76 2.72 6.39 -5.89
C ILE A 76 2.03 6.54 -7.26
N ALA A 77 2.18 5.56 -8.15
CA ALA A 77 1.52 5.60 -9.45
C ALA A 77 -0.01 5.50 -9.34
N ALA A 78 -0.53 4.74 -8.38
CA ALA A 78 -1.97 4.66 -8.10
C ALA A 78 -2.55 6.02 -7.65
N ASN A 79 -1.75 6.86 -6.98
CA ASN A 79 -2.10 8.26 -6.66
C ASN A 79 -1.94 9.23 -7.86
N GLY A 80 -1.71 8.70 -9.06
CA GLY A 80 -1.70 9.47 -10.31
C GLY A 80 -0.35 10.08 -10.68
N TYR A 81 0.73 9.81 -9.95
CA TYR A 81 2.06 10.33 -10.25
C TYR A 81 2.77 9.47 -11.30
N GLN A 82 3.51 10.11 -12.20
CA GLN A 82 4.48 9.38 -13.02
C GLN A 82 5.74 9.07 -12.20
N VAL A 83 6.09 7.79 -12.08
CA VAL A 83 7.30 7.37 -11.37
C VAL A 83 8.41 7.07 -12.35
N LYS A 84 9.59 7.65 -12.11
CA LYS A 84 10.79 7.47 -12.92
C LYS A 84 11.97 7.13 -12.05
N GLU A 85 12.98 6.54 -12.66
CA GLU A 85 14.26 6.31 -12.02
C GLU A 85 15.40 7.09 -12.70
N LEU A 86 16.30 7.65 -11.91
CA LEU A 86 17.48 8.36 -12.35
C LEU A 86 18.66 7.39 -12.46
N ARG A 87 19.06 7.08 -13.71
CA ARG A 87 20.25 6.28 -14.03
C ARG A 87 21.21 7.08 -14.91
N LYS A 88 22.42 7.38 -14.42
CA LYS A 88 23.50 7.99 -15.23
C LYS A 88 24.87 7.87 -14.58
N LYS A 89 25.93 7.75 -15.38
CA LYS A 89 27.33 7.61 -14.91
C LYS A 89 27.93 8.85 -14.25
N ARG A 90 27.48 10.03 -14.66
CA ARG A 90 28.02 11.30 -14.17
C ARG A 90 27.18 11.79 -13.01
N PRO A 91 27.74 12.63 -12.12
CA PRO A 91 26.98 13.26 -11.05
C PRO A 91 25.71 13.93 -11.60
N PHE A 92 24.62 13.83 -10.85
CA PHE A 92 23.41 14.54 -11.23
C PHE A 92 23.59 16.04 -11.05
N THR A 93 22.82 16.81 -11.80
CA THR A 93 22.84 18.27 -11.78
C THR A 93 21.45 18.79 -11.47
N ILE A 94 21.34 20.07 -11.12
CA ILE A 94 20.06 20.74 -10.92
C ILE A 94 19.08 20.49 -12.08
N GLY A 95 19.54 20.55 -13.33
CA GLY A 95 18.69 20.31 -14.50
C GLY A 95 18.25 18.86 -14.71
N ASP A 96 18.78 17.91 -13.94
CA ASP A 96 18.22 16.55 -13.85
C ASP A 96 17.05 16.50 -12.88
N LEU A 97 17.17 17.19 -11.73
CA LEU A 97 16.17 17.21 -10.66
C LEU A 97 14.95 18.10 -10.98
N GLU A 98 15.15 19.26 -11.61
CA GLU A 98 14.06 20.20 -12.00
C GLU A 98 13.01 19.61 -12.97
N LYS A 99 13.21 18.38 -13.44
CA LYS A 99 12.27 17.64 -14.30
C LYS A 99 11.22 16.84 -13.52
N SER A 100 11.33 16.80 -12.20
CA SER A 100 10.42 16.12 -11.28
C SER A 100 9.92 17.09 -10.22
N ASP A 101 8.79 16.75 -9.61
CA ASP A 101 8.21 17.49 -8.49
C ASP A 101 8.80 16.98 -7.15
N VAL A 102 9.04 15.66 -7.08
CA VAL A 102 9.63 15.00 -5.91
C VAL A 102 10.82 14.13 -6.35
N PHE A 103 11.94 14.25 -5.63
CA PHE A 103 13.11 13.38 -5.77
C PHE A 103 13.23 12.48 -4.54
N VAL A 104 13.21 11.16 -4.72
CA VAL A 104 13.32 10.17 -3.64
C VAL A 104 14.72 9.59 -3.67
N ILE A 105 15.37 9.52 -2.51
CA ILE A 105 16.69 8.94 -2.34
C ILE A 105 16.58 7.74 -1.39
N PRO A 106 16.48 6.52 -1.95
CA PRO A 106 16.47 5.30 -1.17
C PRO A 106 17.87 4.96 -0.66
N GLU A 107 18.03 4.77 0.65
CA GLU A 107 19.22 4.27 1.38
C GLU A 107 20.50 4.25 0.52
N ALA A 108 21.10 5.42 0.36
CA ALA A 108 22.30 5.57 -0.45
C ALA A 108 23.45 4.77 0.17
N ASN A 109 24.24 4.11 -0.67
CA ASN A 109 25.40 3.29 -0.32
C ASN A 109 26.69 3.82 -0.99
N ILE A 110 26.63 4.93 -1.72
CA ILE A 110 27.79 5.64 -2.28
C ILE A 110 27.67 7.11 -1.86
N PRO A 111 28.74 7.73 -1.31
CA PRO A 111 28.68 9.10 -0.83
C PRO A 111 28.41 10.10 -1.95
N PHE A 112 27.55 11.09 -1.66
CA PHE A 112 27.32 12.22 -2.55
C PHE A 112 28.59 13.06 -2.71
N LYS A 113 28.82 13.54 -3.93
CA LYS A 113 29.83 14.57 -4.16
C LYS A 113 29.31 15.91 -3.66
N LYS A 114 30.22 16.83 -3.34
CA LYS A 114 29.85 18.19 -2.95
C LYS A 114 28.95 18.87 -3.99
N THR A 115 29.20 18.64 -5.27
CA THR A 115 28.38 19.18 -6.37
C THR A 115 26.94 18.63 -6.40
N GLU A 116 26.72 17.42 -5.90
CA GLU A 116 25.39 16.80 -5.83
C GLU A 116 24.62 17.33 -4.61
N GLN A 117 25.31 17.50 -3.47
CA GLN A 117 24.76 18.20 -2.31
C GLN A 117 24.30 19.61 -2.70
N ASP A 118 25.16 20.37 -3.39
CA ASP A 118 24.82 21.72 -3.85
C ASP A 118 23.62 21.73 -4.82
N ALA A 119 23.53 20.74 -5.71
CA ALA A 119 22.39 20.61 -6.63
C ALA A 119 21.08 20.26 -5.92
N MET A 120 21.11 19.44 -4.87
CA MET A 120 19.95 19.13 -4.04
C MET A 120 19.48 20.36 -3.25
N VAL A 121 20.41 21.12 -2.66
CA VAL A 121 20.10 22.38 -1.98
C VAL A 121 19.44 23.37 -2.95
N GLU A 122 20.05 23.61 -4.12
CA GLU A 122 19.49 24.52 -5.13
C GLU A 122 18.12 24.06 -5.64
N TYR A 123 17.94 22.75 -5.84
CA TYR A 123 16.66 22.18 -6.27
C TYR A 123 15.54 22.48 -5.26
N VAL A 124 15.80 22.27 -3.98
CA VAL A 124 14.80 22.51 -2.93
C VAL A 124 14.57 24.01 -2.73
N GLU A 125 15.62 24.84 -2.69
CA GLU A 125 15.46 26.30 -2.59
C GLU A 125 14.56 26.87 -3.70
N ASN A 126 14.62 26.28 -4.90
CA ASN A 126 13.82 26.67 -6.06
C ASN A 126 12.39 26.11 -6.07
N GLY A 127 11.99 25.31 -5.07
CA GLY A 127 10.65 24.75 -4.93
C GLY A 127 10.57 23.24 -5.10
N GLY A 128 11.66 22.55 -5.43
CA GLY A 128 11.68 21.09 -5.50
C GLY A 128 11.49 20.44 -4.12
N SER A 129 11.11 19.17 -4.12
CA SER A 129 10.94 18.40 -2.89
C SER A 129 11.80 17.14 -2.88
N ILE A 130 12.39 16.79 -1.73
CA ILE A 130 13.21 15.56 -1.59
C ILE A 130 12.67 14.65 -0.48
N PHE A 131 12.60 13.35 -0.73
CA PHE A 131 12.38 12.35 0.32
C PHE A 131 13.67 11.55 0.57
N PHE A 132 14.26 11.69 1.75
CA PHE A 132 15.41 10.93 2.20
C PHE A 132 14.97 9.70 2.99
N ILE A 133 15.28 8.51 2.48
CA ILE A 133 15.07 7.26 3.18
C ILE A 133 16.47 6.75 3.54
N SER A 134 16.78 6.68 4.82
CA SER A 134 18.06 6.18 5.32
C SER A 134 17.90 4.83 6.00
N ASP A 135 19.00 4.30 6.51
CA ASP A 135 19.03 3.20 7.46
C ASP A 135 20.09 3.48 8.55
N HIS A 136 20.17 2.57 9.51
CA HIS A 136 21.02 2.62 10.70
C HIS A 136 22.52 2.64 10.43
N TYR A 137 23.30 2.92 11.47
CA TYR A 137 24.76 2.72 11.43
C TYR A 137 25.08 1.23 11.36
N ASN A 138 26.10 0.84 10.58
CA ASN A 138 26.42 -0.54 10.19
C ASN A 138 25.44 -1.16 9.16
N ALA A 139 24.76 -0.33 8.37
CA ALA A 139 23.97 -0.69 7.20
C ALA A 139 24.75 -0.60 5.87
N ASP A 140 26.07 -0.39 5.88
CA ASP A 140 26.94 -0.41 4.70
C ASP A 140 26.80 -1.71 3.90
N ARG A 141 26.10 -1.65 2.75
CA ARG A 141 25.76 -2.83 1.93
C ARG A 141 26.86 -3.23 0.95
N ASN A 142 27.77 -2.32 0.58
CA ASN A 142 28.86 -2.57 -0.38
C ASN A 142 30.26 -2.63 0.28
N LYS A 143 30.32 -2.51 1.62
CA LYS A 143 31.54 -2.58 2.42
C LYS A 143 32.53 -1.47 2.07
N ASN A 144 32.04 -0.29 1.71
CA ASN A 144 32.87 0.88 1.39
C ASN A 144 33.18 1.77 2.61
N ARG A 145 32.65 1.44 3.79
CA ARG A 145 32.74 2.16 5.07
C ARG A 145 31.84 3.39 5.18
N TRP A 146 30.88 3.55 4.28
CA TRP A 146 29.86 4.57 4.34
C TRP A 146 28.52 3.92 4.63
N ASP A 147 27.94 4.22 5.78
CA ASP A 147 26.55 3.91 6.06
C ASP A 147 25.62 4.95 5.42
N SER A 148 24.37 4.56 5.15
CA SER A 148 23.39 5.48 4.55
C SER A 148 23.22 6.76 5.39
N SER A 149 23.11 6.63 6.71
CA SER A 149 23.00 7.78 7.63
C SER A 149 24.17 8.78 7.47
N GLU A 150 25.40 8.29 7.26
CA GLU A 150 26.60 9.09 7.04
C GLU A 150 26.57 9.79 5.67
N ILE A 151 26.14 9.06 4.64
CA ILE A 151 25.99 9.59 3.28
C ILE A 151 24.96 10.72 3.26
N MET A 152 23.80 10.52 3.89
CA MET A 152 22.75 11.54 3.98
C MET A 152 23.23 12.77 4.76
N ASN A 153 23.92 12.56 5.89
CA ASN A 153 24.47 13.65 6.69
C ASN A 153 25.63 14.40 5.99
N GLY A 154 26.36 13.73 5.11
CA GLY A 154 27.51 14.26 4.35
C GLY A 154 28.87 14.01 4.98
N PHE A 155 28.97 13.16 6.02
CA PHE A 155 30.24 12.86 6.67
C PHE A 155 30.26 11.48 7.33
N ARG A 156 31.46 10.89 7.43
CA ARG A 156 31.71 9.63 8.13
C ARG A 156 32.05 9.83 9.61
N ARG A 157 31.43 9.01 10.45
CA ARG A 157 31.69 8.88 11.88
C ARG A 157 33.15 8.49 12.11
N GLY A 158 33.90 9.31 12.84
CA GLY A 158 35.32 9.08 13.12
C GLY A 158 36.28 9.40 11.98
N ALA A 159 35.78 9.97 10.88
CA ALA A 159 36.54 10.32 9.69
C ALA A 159 36.14 11.69 9.11
N TYR A 160 35.66 12.61 9.96
CA TYR A 160 35.23 13.94 9.52
C TYR A 160 36.35 14.74 8.81
N ASP A 161 37.58 14.77 9.35
CA ASP A 161 38.70 15.49 8.74
C ASP A 161 39.19 14.88 7.40
N ASP A 162 38.93 13.60 7.17
CA ASP A 162 39.36 12.85 5.99
C ASP A 162 38.37 11.72 5.68
N PRO A 163 37.42 11.94 4.74
CA PRO A 163 36.41 10.93 4.38
C PRO A 163 37.01 9.64 3.80
N THR A 164 38.28 9.67 3.37
CA THR A 164 38.99 8.51 2.79
C THR A 164 39.76 7.70 3.83
N LYS A 165 39.73 8.11 5.10
CA LYS A 165 40.42 7.41 6.19
C LYS A 165 40.06 5.92 6.22
N GLY A 166 41.10 5.09 6.19
CA GLY A 166 40.97 3.62 6.21
C GLY A 166 40.76 2.96 4.84
N MET A 167 40.61 3.74 3.77
CA MET A 167 40.51 3.23 2.39
C MET A 167 41.88 2.81 1.83
N SER A 168 41.87 1.87 0.89
CA SER A 168 43.03 1.55 0.07
C SER A 168 43.32 2.66 -0.94
N SER A 169 44.53 2.69 -1.49
CA SER A 169 44.88 3.67 -2.54
C SER A 169 44.02 3.53 -3.81
N LEU A 170 43.44 2.35 -4.08
CA LEU A 170 42.54 2.20 -5.23
C LEU A 170 41.16 2.82 -4.95
N GLU A 171 40.63 2.61 -3.75
CA GLU A 171 39.36 3.20 -3.31
C GLU A 171 39.46 4.74 -3.24
N GLU A 172 40.49 5.27 -2.58
CA GLU A 172 40.73 6.72 -2.44
C GLU A 172 40.82 7.43 -3.81
N ASN A 173 41.44 6.79 -4.79
CA ASN A 173 41.65 7.36 -6.13
C ASN A 173 40.54 6.98 -7.14
N SER A 174 39.50 6.28 -6.70
CA SER A 174 38.37 5.90 -7.56
C SER A 174 37.58 7.14 -8.02
N GLU A 175 36.90 7.04 -9.18
CA GLU A 175 36.10 8.14 -9.72
C GLU A 175 34.92 8.52 -8.80
N VAL A 176 34.34 7.54 -8.11
CA VAL A 176 33.24 7.75 -7.17
C VAL A 176 33.66 8.62 -5.98
N MET A 177 34.88 8.44 -5.44
CA MET A 177 35.39 9.24 -4.32
C MET A 177 35.90 10.64 -4.70
N GLN A 178 36.12 10.94 -5.98
CA GLN A 178 36.57 12.27 -6.39
C GLN A 178 35.52 13.35 -6.10
N GLY A 179 35.86 14.37 -5.31
CA GLY A 179 34.95 15.48 -4.96
C GLY A 179 33.96 15.16 -3.84
N VAL A 180 34.17 14.05 -3.11
CA VAL A 180 33.53 13.81 -1.81
C VAL A 180 34.27 14.63 -0.76
N GLU A 181 33.53 15.43 -0.02
CA GLU A 181 34.04 16.29 1.06
C GLU A 181 33.13 16.13 2.27
N SER A 182 33.70 16.07 3.48
CA SER A 182 32.91 16.03 4.70
C SER A 182 32.20 17.36 4.93
N SER A 183 30.91 17.31 5.21
CA SER A 183 30.07 18.45 5.56
C SER A 183 28.96 17.99 6.50
N ASP A 184 28.39 18.90 7.29
CA ASP A 184 27.17 18.65 8.08
C ASP A 184 25.95 19.26 7.36
N TRP A 185 25.95 19.14 6.03
CA TRP A 185 25.08 19.91 5.14
C TRP A 185 23.58 19.67 5.41
N LEU A 186 23.20 18.46 5.81
CA LEU A 186 21.80 18.15 6.12
C LEU A 186 21.32 18.97 7.32
N SER A 187 22.14 19.09 8.36
CA SER A 187 21.84 19.93 9.53
C SER A 187 21.86 21.41 9.16
N ASP A 188 22.87 21.85 8.39
CA ASP A 188 23.03 23.26 8.00
C ASP A 188 21.88 23.79 7.12
N HIS A 189 21.32 22.94 6.25
CA HIS A 189 20.32 23.34 5.25
C HIS A 189 18.90 22.88 5.58
N PHE A 190 18.73 21.73 6.24
CA PHE A 190 17.42 21.15 6.55
C PHE A 190 17.12 21.09 8.05
N GLY A 191 18.05 21.50 8.93
CA GLY A 191 17.80 21.53 10.36
C GLY A 191 17.61 20.15 11.00
N ILE A 192 18.13 19.10 10.35
CA ILE A 192 17.99 17.70 10.78
C ILE A 192 19.31 16.94 10.58
N ARG A 193 19.56 15.95 11.44
CA ARG A 193 20.62 14.95 11.27
C ARG A 193 20.07 13.55 11.47
N PHE A 194 20.43 12.59 10.61
CA PHE A 194 20.23 11.16 10.93
C PHE A 194 21.18 10.75 12.05
N ARG A 195 20.69 10.08 13.09
CA ARG A 195 21.55 9.56 14.15
C ARG A 195 22.24 8.27 13.70
N PHE A 196 23.33 7.95 14.40
CA PHE A 196 24.06 6.68 14.23
C PHE A 196 23.55 5.58 15.18
N ASN A 197 22.38 5.77 15.79
CA ASN A 197 21.77 4.77 16.64
C ASN A 197 21.19 3.63 15.78
N ALA A 198 20.81 2.54 16.45
CA ALA A 198 20.24 1.37 15.79
C ALA A 198 19.23 0.70 16.74
N PRO A 199 18.06 1.33 16.99
CA PRO A 199 16.97 0.66 17.68
C PRO A 199 16.55 -0.58 16.90
N GLY A 200 16.10 -1.64 17.59
CA GLY A 200 15.85 -2.95 17.00
C GLY A 200 14.52 -3.04 16.26
N ASN A 201 13.77 -4.10 16.54
CA ASN A 201 12.41 -4.24 16.03
C ASN A 201 11.45 -3.51 16.96
N ILE A 202 11.02 -2.31 16.57
CA ILE A 202 10.21 -1.42 17.39
C ILE A 202 8.99 -0.97 16.58
N VAL A 203 7.86 -0.75 17.23
CA VAL A 203 6.70 -0.12 16.61
C VAL A 203 6.65 1.32 17.08
N ALA A 204 6.80 2.26 16.15
CA ALA A 204 6.61 3.68 16.39
C ALA A 204 5.10 3.96 16.48
N ASP A 205 4.61 4.28 17.67
CA ASP A 205 3.19 4.52 17.97
C ASP A 205 2.93 5.94 18.54
N HIS A 206 3.99 6.74 18.69
CA HIS A 206 3.90 8.14 19.05
C HIS A 206 3.76 8.99 17.78
N VAL A 207 2.56 8.95 17.20
CA VAL A 207 2.20 9.69 15.98
C VAL A 207 1.79 11.11 16.33
N VAL A 208 2.35 12.12 15.66
CA VAL A 208 1.94 13.52 15.83
C VAL A 208 0.59 13.76 15.13
N GLU A 209 -0.28 14.58 15.71
CA GLU A 209 -1.61 14.86 15.19
C GLU A 209 -1.58 15.37 13.73
N PRO A 210 -2.47 14.89 12.83
CA PRO A 210 -2.50 15.28 11.42
C PRO A 210 -2.53 16.79 11.18
N SER A 211 -3.24 17.54 12.02
CA SER A 211 -3.32 19.01 11.93
C SER A 211 -1.99 19.72 12.21
N GLU A 212 -1.03 19.04 12.83
CA GLU A 212 0.32 19.57 13.09
C GLU A 212 1.37 19.04 12.10
N THR A 213 0.96 18.14 11.20
CA THR A 213 1.84 17.46 10.22
C THR A 213 1.36 17.63 8.79
N PHE A 214 0.48 18.61 8.52
CA PHE A 214 -0.07 18.85 7.17
C PHE A 214 -0.75 17.61 6.59
N ASP A 215 -1.48 16.88 7.44
CA ASP A 215 -2.19 15.64 7.16
C ASP A 215 -1.30 14.45 6.76
N ILE A 216 0.03 14.55 6.86
CA ILE A 216 0.95 13.44 6.56
C ILE A 216 0.63 12.23 7.44
N THR A 217 0.28 12.45 8.71
CA THR A 217 -0.05 11.38 9.67
C THR A 217 -1.53 10.99 9.66
N TYR A 218 -2.33 11.50 8.71
CA TYR A 218 -3.74 11.15 8.61
C TYR A 218 -3.94 9.65 8.35
N GLY A 219 -4.67 8.98 9.26
CA GLY A 219 -4.90 7.54 9.20
C GLY A 219 -3.70 6.68 9.60
N VAL A 220 -2.63 7.29 10.14
CA VAL A 220 -1.45 6.58 10.65
C VAL A 220 -1.57 6.43 12.16
N SER A 221 -1.55 5.20 12.66
CA SER A 221 -1.54 4.90 14.10
C SER A 221 -0.22 4.27 14.54
N LYS A 222 0.43 3.52 13.66
CA LYS A 222 1.71 2.86 13.95
C LYS A 222 2.51 2.55 12.70
N VAL A 223 3.83 2.66 12.82
CA VAL A 223 4.79 2.30 11.75
C VAL A 223 5.87 1.41 12.34
N THR A 224 6.22 0.34 11.64
CA THR A 224 7.22 -0.62 12.12
C THR A 224 8.62 -0.14 11.80
N MET A 225 9.56 -0.33 12.71
CA MET A 225 11.00 -0.17 12.51
C MET A 225 11.67 -1.54 12.63
N HIS A 226 12.62 -1.82 11.74
CA HIS A 226 13.43 -3.04 11.74
C HIS A 226 14.91 -2.68 11.64
N ALA A 227 15.51 -2.40 12.79
CA ALA A 227 16.91 -2.03 12.94
C ALA A 227 17.29 -0.60 12.52
N GLY A 228 16.37 0.28 12.12
CA GLY A 228 16.68 1.63 11.58
C GLY A 228 17.36 2.65 12.51
N SER A 229 17.22 3.94 12.19
CA SER A 229 17.78 5.08 12.93
C SER A 229 16.70 6.08 13.30
N THR A 230 16.94 6.87 14.35
CA THR A 230 16.16 8.10 14.59
C THR A 230 16.89 9.31 14.00
N LEU A 231 16.22 10.46 14.02
CA LEU A 231 16.74 11.74 13.60
C LEU A 231 16.90 12.66 14.81
N ALA A 232 17.72 13.68 14.66
CA ALA A 232 17.82 14.79 15.60
C ALA A 232 17.38 16.09 14.91
N ILE A 233 16.43 16.80 15.52
CA ILE A 233 16.05 18.16 15.12
C ILE A 233 17.14 19.12 15.60
N THR A 234 17.87 19.74 14.67
CA THR A 234 18.93 20.71 14.97
C THR A 234 18.45 22.15 14.80
N ASN A 235 17.41 22.39 14.00
CA ASN A 235 16.77 23.71 13.87
C ASN A 235 15.23 23.58 13.75
N PRO A 236 14.46 23.79 14.84
CA PRO A 236 13.00 23.64 14.83
C PRO A 236 12.26 24.74 14.06
N GLU A 237 12.92 25.84 13.66
CA GLU A 237 12.26 26.85 12.81
C GLU A 237 11.94 26.32 11.41
N ILE A 238 12.69 25.31 10.96
CA ILE A 238 12.57 24.73 9.63
C ILE A 238 12.36 23.22 9.64
N ALA A 239 12.53 22.52 10.77
CA ALA A 239 12.38 21.08 10.88
C ALA A 239 11.40 20.67 11.98
N LYS A 240 10.69 19.56 11.78
CA LYS A 240 9.72 19.02 12.72
C LYS A 240 9.65 17.49 12.64
N GLY A 241 9.60 16.82 13.79
CA GLY A 241 9.30 15.40 13.86
C GLY A 241 7.81 15.12 13.71
N ILE A 242 7.47 14.05 13.02
CA ILE A 242 6.06 13.66 12.75
C ILE A 242 5.70 12.29 13.34
N LEU A 243 6.71 11.49 13.70
CA LEU A 243 6.54 10.16 14.23
C LEU A 243 7.72 9.83 15.15
N TYR A 244 7.44 9.30 16.33
CA TYR A 244 8.46 8.96 17.34
C TYR A 244 8.33 7.51 17.80
N LEU A 245 9.42 6.99 18.37
CA LEU A 245 9.44 5.69 19.02
C LEU A 245 8.73 5.76 20.40
N PRO A 246 8.31 4.62 20.97
CA PRO A 246 7.75 4.57 22.32
C PRO A 246 8.73 5.13 23.37
N ASP A 247 8.21 5.59 24.50
CA ASP A 247 9.03 5.98 25.66
C ASP A 247 9.63 4.75 26.38
N ASN A 248 10.68 4.99 27.17
CA ASN A 248 11.32 4.01 28.07
C ASN A 248 11.99 2.83 27.36
N LEU A 249 12.53 3.07 26.16
CA LEU A 249 13.40 2.10 25.49
C LEU A 249 14.72 1.97 26.23
N ASP A 250 15.28 0.77 26.27
CA ASP A 250 16.55 0.49 26.90
C ASP A 250 17.48 -0.37 26.02
N GLU A 251 18.62 -0.79 26.57
CA GLU A 251 19.61 -1.59 25.83
C GLU A 251 19.05 -2.91 25.28
N SER A 252 17.95 -3.44 25.84
CA SER A 252 17.32 -4.66 25.35
C SER A 252 16.51 -4.45 24.07
N ASP A 253 16.15 -3.20 23.75
CA ASP A 253 15.42 -2.82 22.55
C ASP A 253 16.33 -2.50 21.35
N LYS A 254 17.66 -2.47 21.55
CA LYS A 254 18.59 -2.21 20.46
C LYS A 254 18.69 -3.37 19.48
N TRP A 255 19.06 -3.07 18.23
CA TRP A 255 19.46 -4.09 17.28
C TRP A 255 20.70 -4.83 17.79
N GLY A 256 20.66 -6.16 17.88
CA GLY A 256 21.73 -6.94 18.51
C GLY A 256 23.15 -6.65 17.99
N PRO A 257 23.35 -6.43 16.68
CA PRO A 257 24.62 -6.01 16.10
C PRO A 257 24.98 -4.51 16.22
N ALA A 258 24.16 -3.67 16.85
CA ALA A 258 24.49 -2.26 17.10
C ALA A 258 25.86 -2.14 17.78
N VAL A 259 26.70 -1.23 17.26
CA VAL A 259 28.11 -1.13 17.69
C VAL A 259 28.32 -0.27 18.93
N ASP A 260 27.27 0.41 19.40
CA ASP A 260 27.24 1.21 20.61
C ASP A 260 25.95 0.96 21.43
N GLU A 261 25.46 1.97 22.15
CA GLU A 261 24.26 1.84 23.00
C GLU A 261 23.00 1.49 22.18
N GLY A 262 22.94 1.86 20.90
CA GLY A 262 21.81 1.58 19.99
C GLY A 262 20.52 2.35 20.28
N ILE A 263 20.26 2.67 21.55
CA ILE A 263 19.25 3.63 22.05
C ILE A 263 20.00 4.74 22.79
N TYR A 264 19.80 6.01 22.43
CA TYR A 264 20.64 7.12 22.91
C TYR A 264 20.04 7.88 24.10
N HIS A 265 18.73 8.12 24.08
CA HIS A 265 18.02 8.95 25.07
C HIS A 265 16.79 8.25 25.66
N GLY A 266 16.52 7.00 25.29
CA GLY A 266 15.52 6.15 25.94
C GLY A 266 14.15 6.17 25.28
N GLY A 267 14.09 6.48 23.99
CA GLY A 267 12.84 6.55 23.22
C GLY A 267 12.13 7.91 23.27
N GLY A 268 10.91 7.96 22.73
CA GLY A 268 10.08 9.15 22.71
C GLY A 268 10.68 10.34 21.97
N VAL A 269 10.27 11.53 22.38
CA VAL A 269 10.72 12.82 21.78
C VAL A 269 12.22 13.07 22.02
N GLU A 270 12.77 12.61 23.15
CA GLU A 270 14.18 12.82 23.50
C GLU A 270 15.13 11.98 22.64
N GLU A 271 14.74 10.76 22.25
CA GLU A 271 15.46 9.96 21.24
C GLU A 271 15.50 10.67 19.88
N GLY A 272 14.51 11.52 19.64
CA GLY A 272 14.27 12.21 18.38
C GLY A 272 13.35 11.42 17.45
N PRO A 273 12.82 12.06 16.41
CA PRO A 273 11.81 11.45 15.56
C PRO A 273 12.36 10.26 14.77
N TYR A 274 11.49 9.31 14.48
CA TYR A 274 11.73 8.26 13.49
C TYR A 274 11.47 8.75 12.06
N ALA A 275 10.45 9.61 11.88
CA ALA A 275 10.21 10.32 10.64
C ALA A 275 10.01 11.81 10.91
N ALA A 276 10.48 12.65 9.99
CA ALA A 276 10.50 14.10 10.14
C ALA A 276 10.32 14.82 8.79
N ILE A 277 10.05 16.12 8.86
CA ILE A 277 9.90 17.02 7.71
C ILE A 277 10.72 18.29 7.88
N SER A 278 11.06 18.94 6.77
CA SER A 278 11.82 20.19 6.77
C SER A 278 11.43 21.14 5.62
N LYS A 279 11.68 22.44 5.83
CA LYS A 279 11.60 23.51 4.82
C LYS A 279 12.98 24.04 4.45
N LEU A 280 13.16 24.35 3.17
CA LEU A 280 14.32 25.08 2.66
C LEU A 280 13.89 25.97 1.49
N GLY A 281 13.78 27.28 1.76
CA GLY A 281 13.25 28.23 0.80
C GLY A 281 11.82 27.87 0.40
N LYS A 282 11.58 27.73 -0.91
CA LYS A 282 10.23 27.42 -1.43
C LYS A 282 9.89 25.94 -1.33
N GLY A 283 10.88 25.07 -1.41
CA GLY A 283 10.71 23.63 -1.38
C GLY A 283 10.69 23.06 0.02
N LYS A 284 10.84 21.74 0.10
CA LYS A 284 10.74 20.98 1.34
C LYS A 284 11.41 19.62 1.24
N ALA A 285 11.58 18.97 2.39
CA ALA A 285 12.06 17.61 2.44
C ALA A 285 11.34 16.79 3.52
N ALA A 286 11.33 15.47 3.34
CA ALA A 286 10.91 14.50 4.34
C ALA A 286 12.02 13.48 4.58
N PHE A 287 11.98 12.84 5.74
CA PHE A 287 13.02 11.94 6.22
C PHE A 287 12.42 10.76 6.97
N ILE A 288 12.93 9.56 6.72
CA ILE A 288 12.68 8.37 7.54
C ILE A 288 13.98 7.60 7.73
N GLY A 289 14.24 7.15 8.95
CA GLY A 289 15.53 6.53 9.30
C GLY A 289 15.64 5.03 9.03
N ASP A 290 14.74 4.44 8.26
CA ASP A 290 14.72 2.99 7.97
C ASP A 290 14.13 2.74 6.57
N SER A 291 14.75 1.85 5.80
CA SER A 291 14.28 1.41 4.49
C SER A 291 13.34 0.19 4.57
N SER A 292 13.38 -0.56 5.68
CA SER A 292 12.54 -1.75 5.92
C SER A 292 11.03 -1.51 5.81
N PRO A 293 10.46 -0.36 6.22
CA PRO A 293 9.03 -0.06 6.05
C PRO A 293 8.64 0.20 4.59
N VAL A 294 9.62 0.44 3.72
CA VAL A 294 9.42 0.81 2.32
C VAL A 294 9.54 -0.39 1.40
N GLU A 295 10.36 -1.38 1.79
CA GLU A 295 10.66 -2.53 0.95
C GLU A 295 9.48 -3.51 0.80
N ASP A 296 9.51 -4.24 -0.32
CA ASP A 296 8.68 -5.38 -0.65
C ASP A 296 9.55 -6.63 -0.95
N ALA A 297 8.91 -7.80 -1.10
CA ALA A 297 9.59 -9.07 -1.34
C ALA A 297 9.96 -9.34 -2.82
N THR A 298 10.26 -8.31 -3.62
CA THR A 298 10.52 -8.43 -5.08
C THR A 298 11.93 -8.04 -5.55
N PRO A 299 13.02 -8.49 -4.90
CA PRO A 299 14.36 -8.07 -5.31
C PRO A 299 14.67 -8.55 -6.73
N LYS A 300 15.05 -7.60 -7.60
CA LYS A 300 15.29 -7.82 -9.02
C LYS A 300 16.69 -8.35 -9.32
N TYR A 301 17.70 -7.84 -8.64
CA TYR A 301 19.11 -8.10 -8.94
C TYR A 301 19.77 -9.08 -7.95
N ARG A 302 20.89 -9.67 -8.37
CA ARG A 302 21.77 -10.44 -7.47
C ARG A 302 22.66 -9.52 -6.64
N ASN A 303 23.09 -10.03 -5.50
CA ASN A 303 24.12 -9.39 -4.68
C ASN A 303 25.43 -9.27 -5.47
N GLU A 304 25.96 -8.06 -5.61
CA GLU A 304 27.11 -7.75 -6.47
C GLU A 304 28.44 -8.36 -6.00
N GLU A 305 28.62 -8.63 -4.71
CA GLU A 305 29.82 -9.30 -4.20
C GLU A 305 29.75 -10.83 -4.42
N THR A 306 28.59 -11.44 -4.17
CA THR A 306 28.47 -12.90 -4.02
C THR A 306 27.69 -13.60 -5.12
N GLY A 307 26.95 -12.87 -5.95
CA GLY A 307 26.03 -13.39 -6.99
C GLY A 307 24.80 -14.11 -6.44
N LYS A 308 24.58 -14.08 -5.11
CA LYS A 308 23.43 -14.74 -4.46
C LYS A 308 22.14 -13.94 -4.64
N LYS A 309 21.01 -14.63 -4.55
CA LYS A 309 19.69 -13.98 -4.41
C LYS A 309 19.70 -13.07 -3.20
N LYS A 310 19.17 -11.85 -3.38
CA LYS A 310 18.84 -10.97 -2.27
C LYS A 310 17.56 -11.46 -1.60
N ARG A 311 17.38 -11.08 -0.34
CA ARG A 311 16.17 -11.33 0.43
C ARG A 311 15.75 -10.02 1.05
N THR A 312 14.58 -9.55 0.68
CA THR A 312 13.96 -8.34 1.20
C THR A 312 12.72 -8.73 1.99
N TYR A 313 12.29 -7.84 2.87
CA TYR A 313 11.08 -7.99 3.67
C TYR A 313 9.92 -7.29 2.97
N ASP A 314 8.69 -7.74 3.27
CA ASP A 314 7.48 -7.11 2.75
C ASP A 314 6.94 -6.13 3.79
N GLY A 315 7.64 -5.01 3.93
CA GLY A 315 7.39 -4.02 4.96
C GLY A 315 6.40 -2.94 4.53
N PHE A 316 6.26 -2.66 3.23
CA PHE A 316 5.33 -1.65 2.73
C PHE A 316 3.87 -1.89 3.17
N ILE A 317 3.46 -3.17 3.19
CA ILE A 317 2.11 -3.59 3.60
C ILE A 317 1.97 -3.85 5.10
N ASP A 318 3.04 -3.72 5.88
CA ASP A 318 3.00 -3.91 7.34
C ASP A 318 2.52 -2.63 8.04
N ALA A 319 1.74 -2.81 9.11
CA ALA A 319 1.12 -1.72 9.87
C ALA A 319 0.54 -0.61 8.98
N ASP A 320 0.86 0.66 9.26
CA ASP A 320 0.45 1.81 8.46
C ASP A 320 1.62 2.39 7.63
N ASN A 321 2.65 1.57 7.34
CA ASN A 321 3.89 2.01 6.69
C ASN A 321 3.60 2.64 5.32
N GLY A 322 2.93 1.92 4.42
CA GLY A 322 2.56 2.43 3.10
C GLY A 322 1.69 3.68 3.17
N LYS A 323 0.81 3.80 4.17
CA LYS A 323 -0.03 5.00 4.36
C LYS A 323 0.82 6.23 4.67
N LEU A 324 1.75 6.14 5.63
CA LEU A 324 2.67 7.23 5.94
C LEU A 324 3.51 7.64 4.71
N LEU A 325 4.05 6.66 3.99
CA LEU A 325 4.92 6.88 2.85
C LEU A 325 4.17 7.57 1.69
N LEU A 326 2.94 7.14 1.39
CA LEU A 326 2.14 7.73 0.32
C LEU A 326 1.64 9.14 0.70
N ASN A 327 1.15 9.33 1.93
CA ASN A 327 0.79 10.67 2.42
C ASN A 327 1.99 11.63 2.38
N THR A 328 3.21 11.12 2.67
CA THR A 328 4.45 11.91 2.57
C THR A 328 4.73 12.36 1.13
N ILE A 329 4.55 11.48 0.15
CA ILE A 329 4.72 11.84 -1.27
C ILE A 329 3.66 12.87 -1.71
N ASP A 330 2.40 12.68 -1.31
CA ASP A 330 1.32 13.61 -1.63
C ASP A 330 1.63 15.00 -1.07
N TRP A 331 2.06 15.08 0.19
CA TRP A 331 2.50 16.33 0.79
C TRP A 331 3.70 16.92 0.04
N LEU A 332 4.77 16.15 -0.20
CA LEU A 332 5.97 16.64 -0.89
C LEU A 332 5.65 17.21 -2.28
N ALA A 333 4.68 16.65 -2.98
CA ALA A 333 4.30 17.07 -4.31
C ALA A 333 3.46 18.36 -4.36
N GLU A 334 2.92 18.84 -3.23
CA GLU A 334 2.15 20.08 -3.16
C GLU A 334 2.99 21.28 -2.75
N GLN A 335 2.82 22.40 -3.45
CA GLN A 335 3.54 23.65 -3.13
C GLN A 335 2.82 24.42 -2.01
N GLU A 336 3.59 24.96 -1.10
CA GLU A 336 3.10 25.76 0.02
C GLU A 336 3.57 27.21 -0.09
N SER A 337 2.89 28.12 0.61
CA SER A 337 3.27 29.53 0.62
C SER A 337 4.28 29.92 1.70
N TYR A 338 4.50 29.08 2.71
CA TYR A 338 5.44 29.36 3.80
C TYR A 338 6.83 28.82 3.47
N GLU A 339 7.87 29.51 3.94
CA GLU A 339 9.27 29.14 3.75
C GLU A 339 9.91 28.55 5.02
N THR A 340 9.22 28.67 6.16
CA THR A 340 9.64 28.13 7.46
C THR A 340 8.41 27.69 8.25
N PHE A 341 8.55 26.77 9.20
CA PHE A 341 7.43 26.30 10.03
C PHE A 341 6.95 27.36 11.03
N THR A 342 7.79 28.34 11.39
CA THR A 342 7.39 29.52 12.17
C THR A 342 6.20 30.27 11.54
N ASN A 343 6.03 30.17 10.23
CA ASN A 343 4.97 30.84 9.48
C ASN A 343 3.83 29.89 9.04
N ALA A 344 3.82 28.63 9.51
CA ALA A 344 2.90 27.59 9.04
C ALA A 344 1.73 27.29 9.99
N ASP A 345 1.54 28.10 11.05
CA ASP A 345 0.47 27.97 12.07
C ASP A 345 0.40 26.58 12.74
N ILE A 346 1.56 25.93 12.90
CA ILE A 346 1.72 24.66 13.63
C ILE A 346 2.66 24.84 14.84
N PRO A 347 2.56 23.99 15.88
CA PRO A 347 3.54 23.99 16.97
C PRO A 347 4.93 23.60 16.49
N LEU A 348 5.92 24.39 16.88
CA LEU A 348 7.34 24.07 16.65
C LEU A 348 7.82 23.06 17.69
N ASP A 349 8.73 22.18 17.26
CA ASP A 349 9.44 21.28 18.17
C ASP A 349 10.53 22.03 18.95
N GLU A 350 11.14 21.35 19.91
CA GLU A 350 12.39 21.78 20.53
C GLU A 350 13.57 21.07 19.85
N PRO A 351 14.79 21.65 19.87
CA PRO A 351 15.97 20.95 19.39
C PRO A 351 16.17 19.64 20.17
N SER A 352 16.45 18.54 19.45
CA SER A 352 16.68 17.25 20.08
C SER A 352 17.96 17.28 20.92
N PRO A 353 18.03 16.51 22.03
CA PRO A 353 19.29 16.30 22.75
C PRO A 353 20.37 15.70 21.86
N ILE A 354 21.58 16.27 21.90
CA ILE A 354 22.73 15.82 21.11
C ILE A 354 23.83 15.33 22.06
N LEU A 355 24.32 14.12 21.83
CA LEU A 355 25.51 13.58 22.50
C LEU A 355 26.77 14.13 21.85
N ASP A 356 27.86 14.23 22.63
CA ASP A 356 29.16 14.68 22.12
C ASP A 356 29.65 13.83 20.93
N LYS A 357 29.35 12.52 20.95
CA LYS A 357 29.68 11.56 19.88
C LYS A 357 28.86 11.74 18.58
N GLU A 358 27.91 12.65 18.55
CA GLU A 358 27.09 13.00 17.38
C GLU A 358 27.52 14.33 16.75
N ILE A 359 28.40 15.08 17.41
CA ILE A 359 29.02 16.29 16.84
C ILE A 359 30.04 15.84 15.80
N PRO A 360 29.97 16.28 14.53
CA PRO A 360 30.77 15.74 13.42
C PRO A 360 32.27 15.61 13.74
N GLU A 361 32.89 16.65 14.27
CA GLU A 361 34.33 16.69 14.60
C GLU A 361 34.72 15.78 15.79
N ASN A 362 33.76 15.43 16.64
CA ASN A 362 33.98 14.63 17.85
C ASN A 362 33.56 13.16 17.67
N THR A 363 32.96 12.82 16.52
CA THR A 363 32.58 11.45 16.21
C THR A 363 33.79 10.53 16.23
N THR A 364 33.56 9.26 16.59
CA THR A 364 34.61 8.22 16.61
C THR A 364 34.06 6.95 15.99
N GLU A 365 34.93 6.22 15.28
CA GLU A 365 34.69 4.89 14.74
C GLU A 365 34.72 3.88 15.91
N PRO A 366 33.57 3.34 16.38
CA PRO A 366 33.53 2.52 17.59
C PRO A 366 34.06 1.10 17.36
N GLN A 367 33.92 0.61 16.12
CA GLN A 367 34.41 -0.68 15.65
C GLN A 367 35.03 -0.51 14.27
N HIS A 368 35.99 -1.38 13.95
CA HIS A 368 36.73 -1.30 12.70
C HIS A 368 35.82 -1.48 11.48
N GLU A 369 35.93 -0.56 10.51
CA GLU A 369 35.19 -0.62 9.24
C GLU A 369 36.07 -1.02 8.03
N PRO A 370 35.51 -1.72 7.03
CA PRO A 370 34.13 -2.22 6.98
C PRO A 370 33.93 -3.37 7.98
N TRP A 371 32.68 -3.58 8.40
CA TRP A 371 32.29 -4.59 9.39
C TRP A 371 32.61 -6.04 8.98
N SER A 372 32.91 -6.27 7.69
CA SER A 372 33.55 -7.49 7.22
C SER A 372 34.50 -7.21 6.05
N THR A 373 35.53 -8.04 5.90
CA THR A 373 36.43 -7.94 4.75
C THR A 373 35.69 -8.29 3.45
N PRO A 374 35.72 -7.43 2.41
CA PRO A 374 35.18 -7.75 1.09
C PRO A 374 35.93 -8.92 0.43
N LEU A 375 35.30 -9.63 -0.50
CA LEU A 375 36.01 -10.58 -1.36
C LEU A 375 37.11 -9.89 -2.18
N ASP A 376 38.29 -10.53 -2.31
CA ASP A 376 39.42 -9.98 -3.08
C ASP A 376 39.07 -9.65 -4.55
N THR A 377 38.07 -10.32 -5.11
CA THR A 377 37.59 -10.13 -6.49
C THR A 377 36.54 -9.05 -6.63
N TYR A 378 36.08 -8.46 -5.54
CA TYR A 378 34.99 -7.48 -5.53
C TYR A 378 35.54 -6.09 -5.18
N HIS A 379 35.22 -5.13 -6.03
CA HIS A 379 35.55 -3.72 -5.86
C HIS A 379 34.26 -2.92 -6.01
N TRP A 380 33.71 -2.42 -4.90
CA TRP A 380 32.44 -1.68 -4.86
C TRP A 380 32.38 -0.48 -5.82
N PHE A 381 33.53 0.07 -6.19
CA PHE A 381 33.67 1.22 -7.10
C PHE A 381 33.88 0.82 -8.58
N ASP A 382 33.89 -0.47 -8.92
CA ASP A 382 34.12 -0.96 -10.29
C ASP A 382 33.15 -2.11 -10.64
N SER A 383 32.13 -1.78 -11.43
CA SER A 383 31.07 -2.73 -11.81
C SER A 383 31.57 -3.90 -12.67
N VAL A 384 32.76 -3.80 -13.27
CA VAL A 384 33.39 -4.92 -13.99
C VAL A 384 33.69 -6.09 -13.04
N THR A 385 33.85 -5.80 -11.75
CA THR A 385 34.09 -6.81 -10.72
C THR A 385 32.82 -7.46 -10.17
N PHE A 386 31.64 -6.95 -10.54
CA PHE A 386 30.39 -7.38 -9.95
C PHE A 386 29.96 -8.76 -10.45
N ALA A 387 29.45 -9.57 -9.52
CA ALA A 387 29.03 -10.93 -9.77
C ALA A 387 27.89 -11.02 -10.82
N PRO A 388 27.80 -12.13 -11.57
CA PRO A 388 26.77 -12.27 -12.61
C PRO A 388 25.34 -12.08 -12.08
N GLY A 389 24.54 -11.31 -12.80
CA GLY A 389 23.16 -11.00 -12.46
C GLY A 389 22.93 -9.85 -11.49
N SER A 390 23.99 -9.19 -11.00
CA SER A 390 23.84 -7.93 -10.26
C SER A 390 23.68 -6.75 -11.22
N PHE A 391 23.10 -5.66 -10.73
CA PHE A 391 23.02 -4.41 -11.49
C PHE A 391 24.43 -3.94 -11.89
N GLY A 392 24.63 -3.58 -13.16
CA GLY A 392 25.94 -3.17 -13.70
C GLY A 392 26.90 -4.32 -14.06
N SER A 393 26.52 -5.58 -13.81
CA SER A 393 27.28 -6.74 -14.29
C SER A 393 27.08 -6.96 -15.79
N THR A 394 28.11 -7.42 -16.49
CA THR A 394 28.01 -7.76 -17.92
C THR A 394 27.57 -9.21 -18.18
N GLU A 395 27.43 -10.00 -17.11
CA GLU A 395 27.08 -11.41 -17.16
C GLU A 395 25.69 -11.66 -16.58
N ASP A 396 24.89 -12.47 -17.28
CA ASP A 396 23.58 -12.94 -16.80
C ASP A 396 23.74 -13.75 -15.50
N PRO A 397 22.73 -13.74 -14.61
CA PRO A 397 22.78 -14.59 -13.42
C PRO A 397 23.00 -16.05 -13.82
N ASN A 398 23.84 -16.75 -13.06
CA ASN A 398 23.98 -18.19 -13.25
C ASN A 398 22.61 -18.86 -13.08
N PRO A 399 22.15 -19.68 -14.04
CA PRO A 399 20.85 -20.32 -13.95
C PRO A 399 20.82 -21.22 -12.71
N GLU A 400 19.80 -21.02 -11.88
CA GLU A 400 19.55 -21.88 -10.75
C GLU A 400 18.89 -23.17 -11.23
N PRO A 401 19.36 -24.35 -10.77
CA PRO A 401 18.79 -25.61 -11.20
C PRO A 401 17.37 -25.78 -10.66
N ALA A 402 16.44 -26.22 -11.51
CA ALA A 402 15.19 -26.82 -11.06
C ALA A 402 15.51 -28.16 -10.40
N LEU A 403 15.30 -28.26 -9.09
CA LEU A 403 15.63 -29.44 -8.28
C LEU A 403 14.40 -30.34 -8.10
N THR A 404 14.56 -31.62 -8.37
CA THR A 404 13.56 -32.67 -8.14
C THR A 404 14.16 -33.82 -7.35
N LEU A 405 13.36 -34.43 -6.47
CA LEU A 405 13.67 -35.69 -5.79
C LEU A 405 12.71 -36.75 -6.31
N ASN A 406 13.25 -37.85 -6.79
CA ASN A 406 12.50 -39.00 -7.28
C ASN A 406 12.73 -40.17 -6.32
N TYR A 407 11.65 -40.65 -5.72
CA TYR A 407 11.60 -41.69 -4.70
C TYR A 407 10.16 -42.25 -4.60
N ASP A 408 10.01 -43.46 -4.07
CA ASP A 408 8.70 -44.08 -3.88
C ASP A 408 7.89 -43.39 -2.77
N SER A 409 6.57 -43.36 -2.89
CA SER A 409 5.68 -42.69 -1.92
C SER A 409 5.83 -43.24 -0.49
N VAL A 410 6.21 -44.52 -0.36
CA VAL A 410 6.65 -45.16 0.88
C VAL A 410 8.14 -45.49 0.77
N ILE A 411 8.94 -44.97 1.69
CA ILE A 411 10.36 -45.33 1.79
C ILE A 411 10.55 -46.49 2.78
N PRO A 412 11.28 -47.56 2.39
CA PRO A 412 11.53 -48.71 3.25
C PRO A 412 12.30 -48.38 4.53
N ASN A 413 11.86 -48.97 5.65
CA ASN A 413 12.57 -48.96 6.94
C ASN A 413 13.24 -50.30 7.26
N ASP A 414 13.00 -51.33 6.44
CA ASP A 414 13.47 -52.70 6.60
C ASP A 414 14.57 -53.08 5.58
N GLU A 415 14.78 -52.28 4.54
CA GLU A 415 15.88 -52.43 3.59
C GLU A 415 16.43 -51.09 3.05
N PRO A 416 17.66 -51.07 2.51
CA PRO A 416 18.16 -49.89 1.81
C PRO A 416 17.41 -49.63 0.50
N PHE A 417 17.20 -48.35 0.17
CA PHE A 417 16.56 -47.89 -1.06
C PHE A 417 17.36 -46.74 -1.69
N THR A 418 16.95 -46.27 -2.87
CA THR A 418 17.61 -45.18 -3.58
C THR A 418 16.70 -43.96 -3.69
N ILE A 419 17.28 -42.78 -3.52
CA ILE A 419 16.66 -41.51 -3.95
C ILE A 419 17.48 -40.95 -5.10
N GLU A 420 16.80 -40.61 -6.19
CA GLU A 420 17.40 -39.93 -7.32
C GLU A 420 17.17 -38.42 -7.20
N ILE A 421 18.25 -37.65 -7.28
CA ILE A 421 18.23 -36.20 -7.28
C ILE A 421 18.45 -35.73 -8.72
N ILE A 422 17.57 -34.89 -9.22
CA ILE A 422 17.62 -34.32 -10.56
C ILE A 422 17.75 -32.80 -10.46
N ALA A 423 18.70 -32.24 -11.20
CA ALA A 423 18.88 -30.80 -11.38
C ALA A 423 18.81 -30.47 -12.88
N GLU A 424 17.86 -29.63 -13.29
CA GLU A 424 17.66 -29.23 -14.69
C GLU A 424 17.86 -27.73 -14.88
N GLY A 425 18.20 -27.28 -16.08
CA GLY A 425 18.45 -25.86 -16.40
C GLY A 425 19.90 -25.40 -16.24
N LEU A 426 20.84 -26.33 -16.06
CA LEU A 426 22.26 -26.03 -15.95
C LEU A 426 22.90 -25.82 -17.34
N LYS A 427 24.02 -25.10 -17.41
CA LYS A 427 24.86 -25.06 -18.62
C LYS A 427 25.48 -26.46 -18.86
N PRO A 428 25.64 -26.92 -20.11
CA PRO A 428 26.26 -28.21 -20.39
C PRO A 428 27.65 -28.35 -19.74
N GLY A 429 27.86 -29.42 -18.96
CA GLY A 429 29.10 -29.66 -18.22
C GLY A 429 29.28 -28.84 -16.94
N GLN A 430 28.32 -27.99 -16.56
CA GLN A 430 28.36 -27.23 -15.32
C GLN A 430 28.36 -28.17 -14.12
N THR A 431 29.23 -27.90 -13.14
CA THR A 431 29.26 -28.60 -11.86
C THR A 431 28.73 -27.69 -10.77
N ILE A 432 27.74 -28.15 -10.01
CA ILE A 432 27.24 -27.50 -8.81
C ILE A 432 27.61 -28.36 -7.59
N ASN A 433 28.08 -27.73 -6.52
CA ASN A 433 28.70 -28.41 -5.36
C ASN A 433 27.95 -28.13 -4.07
N GLY A 434 28.29 -28.88 -3.02
CA GLY A 434 27.89 -28.59 -1.64
C GLY A 434 26.55 -29.19 -1.24
N TYR A 435 25.96 -30.07 -2.05
CA TYR A 435 24.64 -30.62 -1.74
C TYR A 435 24.71 -31.71 -0.68
N ASN A 436 23.74 -31.77 0.22
CA ASN A 436 23.58 -32.89 1.15
C ASN A 436 22.11 -33.20 1.40
N LEU A 437 21.79 -34.47 1.63
CA LEU A 437 20.43 -34.96 1.81
C LEU A 437 20.24 -35.58 3.20
N GLY A 438 19.10 -35.31 3.84
CA GLY A 438 18.71 -35.91 5.10
C GLY A 438 17.22 -36.24 5.14
N ILE A 439 16.83 -37.16 6.02
CA ILE A 439 15.43 -37.54 6.28
C ILE A 439 15.18 -37.39 7.77
N TYR A 440 14.10 -36.70 8.13
CA TYR A 440 13.82 -36.32 9.51
C TYR A 440 12.35 -36.34 9.86
N LEU A 441 12.09 -36.51 11.16
CA LEU A 441 10.76 -36.38 11.76
C LEU A 441 10.47 -34.93 12.13
N ASP A 442 9.21 -34.62 12.41
CA ASP A 442 8.86 -33.34 13.04
C ASP A 442 9.66 -33.12 14.34
N GLY A 443 10.16 -31.90 14.54
CA GLY A 443 11.16 -31.59 15.57
C GLY A 443 12.62 -31.75 15.13
N GLY A 444 12.90 -32.19 13.89
CA GLY A 444 14.23 -32.11 13.27
C GLY A 444 15.13 -33.34 13.49
N GLN A 445 14.66 -34.36 14.20
CA GLN A 445 15.40 -35.58 14.46
C GLN A 445 15.69 -36.33 13.15
N GLN A 446 16.98 -36.53 12.84
CA GLN A 446 17.42 -37.29 11.66
C GLN A 446 17.21 -38.80 11.87
N ILE A 447 16.67 -39.47 10.85
CA ILE A 447 16.31 -40.90 10.89
C ILE A 447 16.95 -41.74 9.78
N ALA A 448 17.69 -41.12 8.86
CA ALA A 448 18.35 -41.82 7.76
C ALA A 448 19.87 -41.76 7.85
N LYS A 449 20.50 -42.78 7.27
CA LYS A 449 21.91 -42.81 6.90
C LYS A 449 21.97 -42.80 5.38
N VAL A 450 22.89 -42.04 4.82
CA VAL A 450 23.18 -42.06 3.38
C VAL A 450 24.51 -42.77 3.20
N GLN A 451 24.56 -43.74 2.29
CA GLN A 451 25.76 -44.53 2.05
C GLN A 451 26.86 -43.64 1.46
N ASN A 452 28.09 -43.80 1.93
CA ASN A 452 29.25 -43.09 1.39
C ASN A 452 29.61 -43.64 0.00
N ASP A 453 30.33 -42.86 -0.80
CA ASP A 453 30.78 -43.26 -2.15
C ASP A 453 31.67 -44.54 -2.13
N ASP A 454 32.32 -44.85 -1.00
CA ASP A 454 33.10 -46.09 -0.81
C ASP A 454 32.25 -47.33 -0.43
N GLY A 455 30.93 -47.16 -0.36
CA GLY A 455 29.96 -48.19 0.04
C GLY A 455 29.80 -48.39 1.55
N SER A 456 30.53 -47.65 2.39
CA SER A 456 30.39 -47.73 3.85
C SER A 456 29.17 -46.96 4.36
N TRP A 457 28.61 -47.40 5.49
CA TRP A 457 27.51 -46.71 6.17
C TRP A 457 28.02 -45.82 7.30
N PRO A 458 27.52 -44.58 7.43
CA PRO A 458 27.78 -43.73 8.58
C PRO A 458 27.38 -44.38 9.92
N LYS A 459 28.07 -44.02 11.00
CA LYS A 459 27.78 -44.55 12.35
C LYS A 459 26.45 -44.03 12.90
N THR A 460 26.15 -42.76 12.68
CA THR A 460 24.97 -42.04 13.18
C THR A 460 24.01 -41.69 12.06
N PHE A 461 22.73 -41.48 12.41
CA PHE A 461 21.76 -40.88 11.49
C PHE A 461 22.07 -39.40 11.30
N GLY A 462 21.91 -38.88 10.10
CA GLY A 462 22.33 -37.53 9.75
C GLY A 462 22.15 -37.22 8.27
N TYR A 463 22.58 -36.02 7.88
CA TYR A 463 22.72 -35.68 6.47
C TYR A 463 23.88 -36.45 5.85
N SER A 464 23.82 -36.67 4.53
CA SER A 464 24.93 -37.19 3.75
C SER A 464 26.17 -36.31 3.86
N GLU A 465 27.32 -36.88 3.49
CA GLU A 465 28.48 -36.06 3.11
C GLU A 465 28.11 -35.14 1.93
N PRO A 466 28.73 -33.95 1.81
CA PRO A 466 28.53 -33.07 0.68
C PRO A 466 28.87 -33.74 -0.65
N PHE A 467 28.02 -33.57 -1.66
CA PHE A 467 28.24 -34.08 -3.01
C PHE A 467 28.02 -32.99 -4.06
N SER A 468 28.37 -33.33 -5.30
CA SER A 468 28.25 -32.46 -6.47
C SER A 468 27.35 -33.09 -7.54
N LEU A 469 26.72 -32.24 -8.33
CA LEU A 469 25.92 -32.61 -9.50
C LEU A 469 26.61 -32.04 -10.75
N VAL A 470 26.80 -32.87 -11.78
CA VAL A 470 27.45 -32.48 -13.04
C VAL A 470 26.45 -32.60 -14.17
N ALA A 471 26.20 -31.49 -14.86
CA ALA A 471 25.25 -31.44 -15.96
C ALA A 471 25.78 -32.17 -17.20
N ASP A 472 24.91 -32.95 -17.83
CA ASP A 472 25.12 -33.56 -19.13
C ASP A 472 25.01 -32.54 -20.28
N SER A 473 25.03 -33.01 -21.52
CA SER A 473 24.93 -32.14 -22.71
C SER A 473 23.59 -31.41 -22.86
N SER A 474 22.55 -31.85 -22.15
CA SER A 474 21.22 -31.22 -22.13
C SER A 474 21.04 -30.21 -21.02
N GLY A 475 22.03 -30.08 -20.12
CA GLY A 475 21.89 -29.23 -18.93
C GLY A 475 21.20 -29.91 -17.75
N LYS A 476 21.11 -31.25 -17.78
CA LYS A 476 20.53 -32.07 -16.72
C LYS A 476 21.62 -32.78 -15.93
N ALA A 477 21.59 -32.70 -14.61
CA ALA A 477 22.45 -33.46 -13.72
C ALA A 477 21.63 -34.41 -12.87
N THR A 478 22.15 -35.61 -12.62
CA THR A 478 21.47 -36.65 -11.83
C THR A 478 22.46 -37.29 -10.85
N LYS A 479 22.04 -37.51 -9.61
CA LYS A 479 22.80 -38.27 -8.60
C LYS A 479 21.84 -39.20 -7.86
N GLU A 480 22.20 -40.46 -7.80
CA GLU A 480 21.52 -41.46 -6.99
C GLU A 480 22.22 -41.59 -5.63
N LEU A 481 21.44 -41.61 -4.55
CA LEU A 481 21.92 -41.83 -3.20
C LEU A 481 21.24 -43.07 -2.61
N THR A 482 22.04 -44.01 -2.09
CA THR A 482 21.54 -45.16 -1.35
C THR A 482 21.33 -44.79 0.11
N ILE A 483 20.14 -45.08 0.64
CA ILE A 483 19.67 -44.64 1.94
C ILE A 483 19.23 -45.82 2.78
N LEU A 484 19.50 -45.76 4.09
CA LEU A 484 19.00 -46.69 5.10
C LEU A 484 18.32 -45.89 6.21
N VAL A 485 17.03 -46.15 6.43
CA VAL A 485 16.23 -45.52 7.49
C VAL A 485 16.31 -46.36 8.77
N ASN A 486 16.13 -45.72 9.93
CA ASN A 486 16.01 -46.41 11.21
C ASN A 486 14.79 -47.34 11.22
N GLY A 487 14.99 -48.64 11.23
CA GLY A 487 13.92 -49.64 11.23
C GLY A 487 12.98 -49.66 12.43
N ASN A 488 13.16 -48.78 13.42
CA ASN A 488 12.19 -48.57 14.51
C ASN A 488 11.25 -47.37 14.26
N VAL A 489 11.36 -46.71 13.12
CA VAL A 489 10.57 -45.54 12.75
C VAL A 489 9.58 -45.94 11.65
N GLU A 490 8.32 -45.56 11.84
CA GLU A 490 7.22 -45.72 10.87
C GLU A 490 6.38 -44.44 10.87
N GLY A 491 5.70 -44.15 9.75
CA GLY A 491 4.82 -43.00 9.61
C GLY A 491 5.47 -41.79 8.95
N LYS A 492 4.92 -40.60 9.20
CA LYS A 492 5.26 -39.37 8.46
C LYS A 492 6.69 -38.88 8.75
N ALA A 493 7.41 -38.54 7.69
CA ALA A 493 8.72 -37.91 7.74
C ALA A 493 8.86 -36.86 6.62
N LYS A 494 10.00 -36.18 6.57
CA LYS A 494 10.36 -35.21 5.53
C LYS A 494 11.74 -35.54 4.98
N ILE A 495 11.90 -35.51 3.65
CA ILE A 495 13.19 -35.55 2.97
C ILE A 495 13.61 -34.12 2.69
N ARG A 496 14.86 -33.75 3.01
CA ARG A 496 15.40 -32.42 2.77
C ARG A 496 16.72 -32.50 2.02
N LEU A 497 16.78 -31.76 0.91
CA LEU A 497 18.00 -31.43 0.20
C LEU A 497 18.46 -30.03 0.63
N ARG A 498 19.74 -29.91 0.98
CA ARG A 498 20.39 -28.65 1.29
C ARG A 498 21.55 -28.42 0.34
N GLN A 499 21.89 -27.15 0.14
CA GLN A 499 23.19 -26.75 -0.37
C GLN A 499 23.95 -26.09 0.80
N GLU A 500 25.07 -26.67 1.18
CA GLU A 500 25.78 -26.40 2.42
C GLU A 500 24.85 -26.58 3.64
N LYS A 501 24.45 -25.47 4.27
CA LYS A 501 23.50 -25.45 5.39
C LYS A 501 22.11 -24.93 4.99
N THR A 502 21.95 -24.41 3.78
CA THR A 502 20.71 -23.78 3.31
C THR A 502 19.76 -24.82 2.73
N ASN A 503 18.50 -24.81 3.18
CA ASN A 503 17.45 -25.63 2.58
C ASN A 503 17.18 -25.18 1.14
N VAL A 504 17.23 -26.13 0.19
CA VAL A 504 16.90 -25.86 -1.22
C VAL A 504 15.65 -26.63 -1.67
N LEU A 505 15.32 -27.75 -1.02
CA LEU A 505 14.09 -28.51 -1.30
C LEU A 505 13.71 -29.38 -0.10
N THR A 506 12.44 -29.41 0.27
CA THR A 506 11.90 -30.33 1.28
C THR A 506 10.60 -30.94 0.75
N LYS A 507 10.44 -32.26 0.89
CA LYS A 507 9.24 -33.00 0.49
C LYS A 507 8.76 -33.94 1.61
N PRO A 508 7.44 -34.14 1.78
CA PRO A 508 6.92 -35.14 2.70
C PRO A 508 7.18 -36.56 2.18
N VAL A 509 7.23 -37.53 3.10
CA VAL A 509 7.34 -38.96 2.78
C VAL A 509 6.76 -39.80 3.91
N VAL A 510 6.34 -41.03 3.59
CA VAL A 510 5.92 -42.04 4.58
C VAL A 510 7.01 -43.09 4.72
N VAL A 511 7.38 -43.40 5.96
CA VAL A 511 8.31 -44.49 6.30
C VAL A 511 7.50 -45.75 6.61
N GLY A 512 7.76 -46.84 5.88
CA GLY A 512 7.05 -48.12 6.00
C GLY A 512 7.90 -49.29 5.52
N LYS A 513 7.31 -50.47 5.31
CA LYS A 513 8.03 -51.64 4.78
C LYS A 513 8.16 -51.61 3.26
N ALA A 514 9.17 -52.28 2.72
CA ALA A 514 9.33 -52.43 1.28
C ALA A 514 8.11 -53.09 0.62
N GLY A 515 7.60 -52.45 -0.45
CA GLY A 515 6.42 -52.92 -1.19
C GLY A 515 5.09 -52.77 -0.46
N GLU A 516 5.07 -52.02 0.65
CA GLU A 516 3.84 -51.60 1.31
C GLU A 516 3.21 -50.48 0.47
N ASP A 517 2.32 -50.86 -0.45
CA ASP A 517 1.54 -49.89 -1.22
C ASP A 517 0.61 -49.14 -0.26
N ILE A 518 0.67 -47.80 -0.27
CA ILE A 518 -0.50 -47.01 0.11
C ILE A 518 -1.50 -47.24 -1.02
N GLU A 519 -2.69 -47.77 -0.73
CA GLU A 519 -3.75 -47.87 -1.74
C GLU A 519 -3.97 -46.48 -2.36
N GLU A 520 -3.46 -46.28 -3.58
CA GLU A 520 -3.78 -45.11 -4.40
C GLU A 520 -5.28 -45.18 -4.72
N PRO A 521 -6.10 -44.22 -4.25
CA PRO A 521 -7.50 -44.16 -4.62
C PRO A 521 -7.62 -43.95 -6.13
N SER A 522 -7.93 -45.00 -6.87
CA SER A 522 -8.14 -44.93 -8.34
C SER A 522 -9.54 -44.46 -8.74
N GLN A 523 -10.44 -44.25 -7.77
CA GLN A 523 -11.82 -43.86 -8.01
C GLN A 523 -12.13 -42.50 -7.34
N THR A 524 -12.69 -41.58 -8.13
CA THR A 524 -13.26 -40.34 -7.61
C THR A 524 -14.44 -40.65 -6.70
N ILE A 525 -14.41 -40.12 -5.48
CA ILE A 525 -15.48 -40.20 -4.48
C ILE A 525 -16.12 -38.82 -4.30
N SER A 526 -17.31 -38.77 -3.69
CA SER A 526 -17.93 -37.49 -3.34
C SER A 526 -17.14 -36.75 -2.26
N ILE A 527 -17.22 -35.42 -2.20
CA ILE A 527 -16.54 -34.64 -1.16
C ILE A 527 -17.03 -35.05 0.23
N LYS A 528 -18.32 -35.40 0.38
CA LYS A 528 -18.86 -35.91 1.64
C LYS A 528 -18.17 -37.22 2.06
N GLU A 529 -18.05 -38.19 1.16
CA GLU A 529 -17.35 -39.45 1.45
C GLU A 529 -15.88 -39.21 1.76
N ALA A 530 -15.22 -38.29 1.05
CA ALA A 530 -13.83 -37.91 1.31
C ALA A 530 -13.66 -37.40 2.75
N ARG A 531 -14.56 -36.55 3.24
CA ARG A 531 -14.54 -36.01 4.62
C ARG A 531 -14.69 -37.09 5.69
N GLU A 532 -15.31 -38.22 5.38
CA GLU A 532 -15.48 -39.38 6.26
C GLU A 532 -14.26 -40.30 6.29
N THR A 533 -13.29 -40.12 5.37
CA THR A 533 -12.03 -40.87 5.39
C THR A 533 -11.13 -40.43 6.56
N ALA A 534 -10.24 -41.33 6.98
CA ALA A 534 -9.29 -41.05 8.05
C ALA A 534 -8.23 -40.02 7.59
N ASP A 535 -7.78 -39.16 8.50
CA ASP A 535 -6.68 -38.24 8.21
C ASP A 535 -5.41 -38.99 7.76
N GLY A 536 -4.69 -38.39 6.81
CA GLY A 536 -3.54 -39.00 6.16
C GLY A 536 -3.88 -39.97 5.03
N GLN A 537 -5.16 -40.25 4.77
CA GLN A 537 -5.55 -41.02 3.60
C GLN A 537 -5.59 -40.14 2.35
N LYS A 538 -5.17 -40.72 1.23
CA LYS A 538 -5.35 -40.10 -0.07
C LYS A 538 -6.83 -40.10 -0.46
N VAL A 539 -7.27 -39.05 -1.14
CA VAL A 539 -8.60 -38.92 -1.72
C VAL A 539 -8.52 -38.36 -3.14
N VAL A 540 -9.44 -38.81 -4.00
CA VAL A 540 -9.68 -38.19 -5.31
C VAL A 540 -11.10 -37.63 -5.31
N VAL A 541 -11.24 -36.32 -5.47
CA VAL A 541 -12.55 -35.64 -5.48
C VAL A 541 -12.70 -34.77 -6.72
N GLU A 542 -13.94 -34.57 -7.15
CA GLU A 542 -14.29 -33.59 -8.18
C GLU A 542 -15.21 -32.52 -7.58
N GLY A 543 -14.97 -31.24 -7.89
CA GLY A 543 -15.79 -30.13 -7.39
C GLY A 543 -15.60 -28.84 -8.20
N VAL A 544 -16.40 -27.83 -7.90
CA VAL A 544 -16.29 -26.48 -8.50
C VAL A 544 -15.58 -25.56 -7.52
N ILE A 545 -14.58 -24.81 -7.99
CA ILE A 545 -13.90 -23.78 -7.19
C ILE A 545 -14.89 -22.67 -6.83
N THR A 546 -15.12 -22.44 -5.53
CA THR A 546 -16.13 -21.50 -5.01
C THR A 546 -15.57 -20.21 -4.44
N THR A 547 -14.25 -20.08 -4.35
CA THR A 547 -13.53 -18.88 -3.89
C THR A 547 -12.39 -18.53 -4.85
N ASN A 548 -12.02 -17.25 -4.92
CA ASN A 548 -10.79 -16.87 -5.61
C ASN A 548 -9.58 -17.55 -4.93
N PRO A 549 -8.64 -18.17 -5.69
CA PRO A 549 -7.44 -18.75 -5.10
C PRO A 549 -6.62 -17.73 -4.31
N GLY A 550 -6.18 -18.11 -3.11
CA GLY A 550 -5.28 -17.32 -2.26
C GLY A 550 -5.95 -16.50 -1.16
N ILE A 551 -7.26 -16.21 -1.26
CA ILE A 551 -7.95 -15.32 -0.31
C ILE A 551 -8.03 -15.87 1.13
N PHE A 552 -7.79 -17.18 1.33
CA PHE A 552 -7.81 -17.83 2.66
C PHE A 552 -6.55 -18.62 3.02
N GLY A 553 -5.49 -18.63 2.21
CA GLY A 553 -4.17 -19.18 2.58
C GLY A 553 -3.38 -19.76 1.40
N GLY A 554 -2.09 -19.43 1.29
CA GLY A 554 -1.26 -19.88 0.17
C GLY A 554 -1.85 -19.45 -1.18
N LYS A 555 -1.98 -20.38 -2.13
CA LYS A 555 -2.83 -20.24 -3.33
C LYS A 555 -4.07 -21.13 -3.22
N GLY A 556 -4.46 -21.52 -2.01
CA GLY A 556 -5.56 -22.44 -1.73
C GLY A 556 -6.94 -21.86 -2.07
N PHE A 557 -7.93 -22.74 -2.17
CA PHE A 557 -9.31 -22.38 -2.49
C PHE A 557 -10.30 -23.44 -1.97
N TYR A 558 -11.57 -23.06 -1.83
CA TYR A 558 -12.65 -24.00 -1.56
C TYR A 558 -13.17 -24.62 -2.86
N ILE A 559 -13.52 -25.90 -2.80
CA ILE A 559 -14.32 -26.58 -3.82
C ILE A 559 -15.61 -27.13 -3.22
N GLN A 560 -16.65 -27.23 -4.02
CA GLN A 560 -17.93 -27.80 -3.63
C GLN A 560 -18.52 -28.66 -4.75
N ASP A 561 -19.10 -29.80 -4.36
CA ASP A 561 -19.94 -30.66 -5.21
C ASP A 561 -21.39 -30.68 -4.66
N ASP A 562 -22.26 -31.51 -5.24
CA ASP A 562 -23.65 -31.62 -4.80
C ASP A 562 -23.80 -32.20 -3.37
N SER A 563 -22.73 -32.74 -2.79
CA SER A 563 -22.73 -33.47 -1.53
C SER A 563 -22.17 -32.69 -0.34
N ALA A 564 -21.08 -31.93 -0.53
CA ALA A 564 -20.38 -31.14 0.50
C ALA A 564 -19.32 -30.20 -0.11
N GLY A 565 -18.72 -29.35 0.73
CA GLY A 565 -17.53 -28.58 0.38
C GLY A 565 -16.27 -29.00 1.14
N ILE A 566 -15.10 -28.60 0.62
CA ILE A 566 -13.81 -28.84 1.25
C ILE A 566 -12.79 -27.78 0.84
N TYR A 567 -11.87 -27.44 1.75
CA TYR A 567 -10.75 -26.55 1.46
C TYR A 567 -9.58 -27.33 0.85
N VAL A 568 -8.91 -26.73 -0.13
CA VAL A 568 -7.73 -27.30 -0.80
C VAL A 568 -6.55 -26.38 -0.53
N PHE A 569 -5.59 -26.86 0.27
CA PHE A 569 -4.38 -26.12 0.59
C PHE A 569 -3.26 -26.45 -0.42
N GLN A 570 -2.95 -25.49 -1.29
CA GLN A 570 -2.06 -25.67 -2.43
C GLN A 570 -1.36 -24.35 -2.83
N HIS A 571 -0.32 -24.41 -3.67
CA HIS A 571 0.54 -23.25 -4.04
C HIS A 571 0.76 -23.08 -5.55
N GLU A 572 0.15 -23.92 -6.40
CA GLU A 572 0.20 -23.77 -7.85
C GLU A 572 -0.70 -22.63 -8.33
N GLU A 573 -0.27 -21.96 -9.38
CA GLU A 573 -0.99 -20.89 -10.07
C GLU A 573 -1.88 -21.46 -11.19
N ASN A 574 -2.71 -20.62 -11.82
CA ASN A 574 -3.59 -20.92 -12.99
C ASN A 574 -4.99 -21.50 -12.69
N PHE A 575 -5.48 -21.41 -11.45
CA PHE A 575 -6.87 -21.76 -11.14
C PHE A 575 -7.73 -20.50 -11.03
N GLN A 576 -9.02 -20.63 -11.32
CA GLN A 576 -9.97 -19.52 -11.24
C GLN A 576 -11.28 -19.96 -10.61
N LEU A 577 -11.97 -19.01 -9.98
CA LEU A 577 -13.35 -19.17 -9.53
C LEU A 577 -14.24 -19.77 -10.64
N GLY A 578 -15.05 -20.76 -10.28
CA GLY A 578 -15.93 -21.48 -11.22
C GLY A 578 -15.24 -22.56 -12.07
N ASN A 579 -13.94 -22.79 -11.93
CA ASN A 579 -13.31 -23.96 -12.56
C ASN A 579 -13.85 -25.25 -11.94
N LYS A 580 -14.20 -26.22 -12.79
CA LYS A 580 -14.50 -27.58 -12.35
C LYS A 580 -13.18 -28.36 -12.32
N VAL A 581 -12.82 -28.95 -11.18
CA VAL A 581 -11.51 -29.58 -10.98
C VAL A 581 -11.63 -30.99 -10.41
N THR A 582 -10.74 -31.89 -10.85
CA THR A 582 -10.46 -33.16 -10.18
C THR A 582 -9.14 -33.05 -9.42
N ILE A 583 -9.15 -33.36 -8.12
CA ILE A 583 -8.01 -33.19 -7.24
C ILE A 583 -7.62 -34.53 -6.63
N THR A 584 -6.32 -34.85 -6.69
CA THR A 584 -5.69 -35.95 -5.96
C THR A 584 -4.79 -35.37 -4.87
N GLY A 585 -5.07 -35.70 -3.62
CA GLY A 585 -4.30 -35.21 -2.47
C GLY A 585 -4.62 -35.99 -1.20
N THR A 586 -4.12 -35.50 -0.08
CA THR A 586 -4.27 -36.15 1.23
C THR A 586 -5.29 -35.42 2.08
N LEU A 587 -6.25 -36.14 2.67
CA LEU A 587 -7.16 -35.55 3.64
C LEU A 587 -6.43 -35.29 4.97
N THR A 588 -6.53 -34.07 5.49
CA THR A 588 -5.99 -33.68 6.78
C THR A 588 -7.06 -32.92 7.58
N THR A 589 -7.01 -33.01 8.91
CA THR A 589 -7.71 -32.08 9.79
C THR A 589 -6.73 -31.05 10.32
N PHE A 590 -6.88 -29.79 9.91
CA PHE A 590 -6.07 -28.68 10.39
C PHE A 590 -6.95 -27.67 11.10
N GLN A 591 -6.60 -27.35 12.36
CA GLN A 591 -7.35 -26.42 13.21
C GLN A 591 -8.86 -26.72 13.31
N GLY A 592 -9.23 -28.00 13.24
CA GLY A 592 -10.63 -28.45 13.31
C GLY A 592 -11.36 -28.48 11.96
N MET A 593 -10.73 -28.03 10.87
CA MET A 593 -11.27 -28.09 9.52
C MET A 593 -10.76 -29.31 8.76
N LYS A 594 -11.64 -30.02 8.05
CA LYS A 594 -11.22 -31.00 7.03
C LYS A 594 -10.73 -30.28 5.77
N GLU A 595 -9.53 -30.58 5.32
CA GLU A 595 -8.91 -30.00 4.13
C GLU A 595 -8.13 -31.06 3.33
N ILE A 596 -7.87 -30.77 2.06
CA ILE A 596 -6.97 -31.54 1.20
C ILE A 596 -5.62 -30.83 1.17
N THR A 597 -4.57 -31.53 1.59
CA THR A 597 -3.17 -31.10 1.60
C THR A 597 -2.33 -32.02 0.71
N ASP A 598 -1.03 -31.73 0.59
CA ASP A 598 -0.07 -32.57 -0.15
C ASP A 598 -0.59 -32.91 -1.55
N VAL A 599 -1.11 -31.90 -2.25
CA VAL A 599 -1.77 -32.07 -3.54
C VAL A 599 -0.76 -32.57 -4.57
N GLU A 600 -1.08 -33.72 -5.18
CA GLU A 600 -0.25 -34.37 -6.18
C GLU A 600 -0.65 -33.97 -7.59
N LYS A 601 -1.95 -33.69 -7.78
CA LYS A 601 -2.52 -33.36 -9.07
C LYS A 601 -3.81 -32.56 -8.94
N ILE A 602 -3.92 -31.51 -9.77
CA ILE A 602 -5.18 -30.80 -10.02
C ILE A 602 -5.42 -30.80 -11.54
N GLU A 603 -6.52 -31.38 -11.99
CA GLU A 603 -6.95 -31.36 -13.39
C GLU A 603 -8.15 -30.42 -13.57
N VAL A 604 -8.05 -29.44 -14.47
CA VAL A 604 -9.15 -28.53 -14.80
C VAL A 604 -10.03 -29.14 -15.89
N ASN A 605 -11.27 -29.50 -15.53
CA ASN A 605 -12.28 -30.12 -16.37
C ASN A 605 -13.28 -29.10 -16.95
N GLY A 606 -12.83 -27.87 -17.19
CA GLY A 606 -13.64 -26.76 -17.73
C GLY A 606 -14.18 -25.81 -16.66
N LYS A 607 -15.24 -25.05 -16.99
CA LYS A 607 -15.92 -24.11 -16.09
C LYS A 607 -17.36 -24.57 -15.83
N SER A 608 -17.86 -24.28 -14.64
CA SER A 608 -19.23 -24.53 -14.18
C SER A 608 -19.79 -23.29 -13.49
N GLU A 609 -21.13 -23.18 -13.43
CA GLU A 609 -21.77 -22.20 -12.55
C GLU A 609 -21.44 -22.50 -11.08
N LEU A 610 -21.41 -21.45 -10.26
CA LEU A 610 -21.17 -21.56 -8.82
C LEU A 610 -22.39 -22.17 -8.14
N PRO A 611 -22.21 -23.06 -7.15
CA PRO A 611 -23.30 -23.50 -6.29
C PRO A 611 -24.00 -22.30 -5.64
N THR A 612 -25.33 -22.32 -5.62
CA THR A 612 -26.11 -21.26 -4.96
C THR A 612 -25.90 -21.29 -3.45
N PHE A 613 -25.96 -20.13 -2.80
CA PHE A 613 -25.98 -20.09 -1.33
C PHE A 613 -27.27 -20.72 -0.81
N SER A 614 -27.13 -21.63 0.15
CA SER A 614 -28.27 -22.31 0.78
C SER A 614 -28.57 -21.71 2.16
N PRO A 615 -29.84 -21.42 2.50
CA PRO A 615 -30.18 -20.84 3.79
C PRO A 615 -29.98 -21.87 4.91
N VAL A 616 -29.39 -21.44 6.02
CA VAL A 616 -29.20 -22.23 7.24
C VAL A 616 -29.57 -21.39 8.46
N ASP A 617 -30.06 -22.04 9.52
CA ASP A 617 -30.38 -21.35 10.78
C ASP A 617 -29.13 -21.13 11.65
N GLN A 618 -28.14 -22.02 11.54
CA GLN A 618 -26.88 -21.97 12.30
C GLN A 618 -25.77 -22.77 11.62
N LEU A 619 -24.53 -22.54 12.06
CA LEU A 619 -23.39 -23.39 11.72
C LEU A 619 -23.10 -24.38 12.85
N ASP A 620 -23.08 -25.67 12.50
CA ASP A 620 -22.74 -26.78 13.40
C ASP A 620 -21.59 -27.66 12.86
N GLY A 621 -20.92 -27.17 11.81
CA GLY A 621 -19.85 -27.86 11.10
C GLY A 621 -20.32 -28.86 10.04
N SER A 622 -21.61 -29.22 9.97
CA SER A 622 -22.13 -30.16 8.96
C SER A 622 -22.05 -29.61 7.53
N LYS A 623 -22.00 -28.28 7.40
CA LYS A 623 -21.94 -27.51 6.15
C LYS A 623 -20.54 -26.98 5.81
N GLN A 624 -19.49 -27.42 6.49
CA GLN A 624 -18.14 -26.88 6.26
C GLN A 624 -17.74 -26.97 4.77
N GLY A 625 -17.25 -25.85 4.23
CA GLY A 625 -16.84 -25.65 2.85
C GLY A 625 -17.98 -25.33 1.89
N GLU A 626 -19.23 -25.42 2.32
CA GLU A 626 -20.40 -25.09 1.48
C GLU A 626 -20.72 -23.59 1.50
N ARG A 627 -21.27 -23.11 0.39
CA ARG A 627 -21.89 -21.78 0.26
C ARG A 627 -23.23 -21.75 0.99
N VAL A 628 -23.34 -20.92 2.03
CA VAL A 628 -24.55 -20.80 2.86
C VAL A 628 -24.94 -19.33 3.10
N THR A 629 -26.21 -19.11 3.47
CA THR A 629 -26.76 -17.81 3.90
C THR A 629 -27.29 -17.92 5.32
N LEU A 630 -26.94 -16.95 6.16
CA LEU A 630 -27.42 -16.78 7.53
C LEU A 630 -28.08 -15.41 7.67
N GLU A 631 -29.10 -15.32 8.52
CA GLU A 631 -29.67 -14.04 8.92
C GLU A 631 -29.37 -13.79 10.39
N GLY A 632 -29.21 -12.54 10.78
CA GLY A 632 -29.04 -12.15 12.17
C GLY A 632 -28.78 -10.66 12.34
N GLU A 633 -28.73 -10.25 13.59
CA GLU A 633 -28.30 -8.92 13.99
C GLU A 633 -26.77 -8.88 14.12
N ILE A 634 -26.13 -7.87 13.53
CA ILE A 634 -24.69 -7.63 13.68
C ILE A 634 -24.39 -7.19 15.11
N ASP A 635 -23.40 -7.82 15.75
CA ASP A 635 -22.91 -7.47 17.08
C ASP A 635 -21.39 -7.69 17.14
N ASN A 636 -20.72 -7.09 18.13
CA ASN A 636 -19.32 -7.35 18.48
C ASN A 636 -18.34 -7.26 17.30
N ILE A 637 -18.37 -6.13 16.58
CA ILE A 637 -17.43 -5.86 15.48
C ILE A 637 -16.02 -5.66 16.07
N GLN A 638 -15.05 -6.43 15.58
CA GLN A 638 -13.67 -6.44 16.07
C GLN A 638 -12.69 -6.47 14.92
N SER A 639 -11.70 -5.56 14.96
CA SER A 639 -10.60 -5.54 14.01
C SER A 639 -9.40 -6.32 14.52
N TYR A 640 -8.75 -7.03 13.63
CA TYR A 640 -7.50 -7.77 13.85
C TYR A 640 -6.52 -7.43 12.71
N TRP A 641 -5.23 -7.70 12.93
CA TRP A 641 -4.19 -7.37 11.95
C TRP A 641 -4.36 -8.04 10.57
N ASN A 642 -5.09 -9.17 10.48
CA ASN A 642 -5.27 -9.92 9.24
C ASN A 642 -6.73 -10.12 8.81
N ALA A 643 -7.68 -9.51 9.52
CA ALA A 643 -9.11 -9.66 9.29
C ALA A 643 -9.88 -8.69 10.17
N PHE A 644 -11.14 -8.46 9.85
CA PHE A 644 -12.10 -8.05 10.87
C PHE A 644 -13.20 -9.11 10.98
N GLU A 645 -13.85 -9.11 12.13
CA GLU A 645 -14.84 -10.10 12.49
C GLU A 645 -16.04 -9.43 13.15
N PHE A 646 -17.22 -10.02 13.00
CA PHE A 646 -18.40 -9.65 13.76
C PHE A 646 -19.22 -10.90 14.08
N ASP A 647 -20.14 -10.78 15.02
CA ASP A 647 -21.05 -11.84 15.41
C ASP A 647 -22.44 -11.59 14.79
N LEU A 648 -23.02 -12.61 14.16
CA LEU A 648 -24.44 -12.62 13.81
C LEU A 648 -25.23 -13.27 14.93
N ARG A 649 -26.15 -12.51 15.53
CA ARG A 649 -27.05 -13.00 16.57
C ARG A 649 -28.44 -13.27 16.01
N LYS A 650 -28.94 -14.48 16.22
CA LYS A 650 -30.34 -14.85 15.96
C LYS A 650 -30.84 -15.70 17.12
N ASP A 651 -31.89 -15.25 17.79
CA ASP A 651 -32.42 -15.84 19.02
C ASP A 651 -31.34 -16.01 20.12
N SER A 652 -31.02 -17.26 20.51
CA SER A 652 -30.00 -17.58 21.51
C SER A 652 -28.68 -18.06 20.90
N GLN A 653 -28.50 -17.88 19.60
CA GLN A 653 -27.37 -18.42 18.84
C GLN A 653 -26.53 -17.29 18.26
N THR A 654 -25.23 -17.53 18.18
CA THR A 654 -24.24 -16.58 17.69
C THR A 654 -23.33 -17.29 16.71
N THR A 655 -23.19 -16.74 15.51
CA THR A 655 -22.24 -17.22 14.50
C THR A 655 -21.21 -16.14 14.21
N ARG A 656 -19.93 -16.47 14.32
CA ARG A 656 -18.83 -15.58 13.96
C ARG A 656 -18.77 -15.42 12.44
N VAL A 657 -18.77 -14.21 11.93
CA VAL A 657 -18.44 -13.88 10.53
C VAL A 657 -17.03 -13.33 10.51
N ARG A 658 -16.19 -13.85 9.62
CA ARG A 658 -14.80 -13.42 9.44
C ARG A 658 -14.59 -12.93 8.02
N ILE A 659 -13.96 -11.75 7.92
CA ILE A 659 -13.62 -11.09 6.68
C ILE A 659 -12.10 -11.00 6.65
N ASP A 660 -11.47 -11.80 5.79
CA ASP A 660 -10.01 -11.86 5.69
C ASP A 660 -9.48 -10.65 4.91
N ASN A 661 -8.35 -10.06 5.30
CA ASN A 661 -7.82 -8.86 4.64
C ASN A 661 -7.52 -9.07 3.14
N ARG A 662 -7.29 -10.32 2.72
CA ARG A 662 -7.08 -10.70 1.31
C ARG A 662 -8.35 -10.77 0.47
N THR A 663 -9.51 -10.40 1.04
CA THR A 663 -10.78 -10.28 0.29
C THR A 663 -10.96 -8.89 -0.32
N ASP A 664 -10.04 -7.95 -0.07
CA ASP A 664 -10.12 -6.53 -0.45
C ASP A 664 -11.31 -5.78 0.19
N ILE A 665 -11.96 -6.38 1.20
CA ILE A 665 -13.02 -5.74 1.99
C ILE A 665 -12.38 -5.11 3.23
N THR A 666 -12.44 -3.78 3.34
CA THR A 666 -11.94 -3.05 4.50
C THR A 666 -13.02 -2.90 5.58
N LEU A 667 -12.60 -2.73 6.84
CA LEU A 667 -13.53 -2.44 7.93
C LEU A 667 -14.28 -1.13 7.71
N GLU A 668 -13.60 -0.13 7.14
CA GLU A 668 -14.19 1.17 6.79
C GLU A 668 -15.31 1.01 5.76
N ALA A 669 -15.04 0.35 4.63
CA ALA A 669 -16.06 0.11 3.59
C ALA A 669 -17.24 -0.73 4.09
N PHE A 670 -17.00 -1.61 5.08
CA PHE A 670 -18.06 -2.33 5.77
C PHE A 670 -18.87 -1.40 6.68
N GLN A 671 -18.21 -0.58 7.50
CA GLN A 671 -18.85 0.32 8.47
C GLN A 671 -19.56 1.51 7.82
N GLU A 672 -19.21 1.89 6.59
CA GLU A 672 -20.01 2.84 5.79
C GLU A 672 -21.43 2.32 5.53
N LYS A 673 -21.62 1.00 5.52
CA LYS A 673 -22.89 0.37 5.14
C LYS A 673 -23.57 -0.38 6.28
N PHE A 674 -22.82 -0.97 7.20
CA PHE A 674 -23.33 -1.89 8.20
C PHE A 674 -22.80 -1.56 9.60
N HIS A 675 -23.70 -1.49 10.56
CA HIS A 675 -23.42 -1.11 11.95
C HIS A 675 -23.89 -2.20 12.93
N GLU A 676 -23.37 -2.16 14.17
CA GLU A 676 -23.92 -3.01 15.24
C GLU A 676 -25.40 -2.69 15.46
N GLY A 677 -26.23 -3.73 15.56
CA GLY A 677 -27.68 -3.64 15.64
C GLY A 677 -28.41 -3.82 14.31
N ASP A 678 -27.71 -3.76 13.17
CA ASP A 678 -28.33 -3.98 11.87
C ASP A 678 -28.76 -5.43 11.71
N ASN A 679 -30.02 -5.64 11.31
CA ASN A 679 -30.50 -6.96 10.90
C ASN A 679 -30.12 -7.19 9.44
N VAL A 680 -29.33 -8.23 9.18
CA VAL A 680 -28.77 -8.52 7.86
C VAL A 680 -28.94 -9.99 7.47
N SER A 681 -28.91 -10.25 6.17
CA SER A 681 -28.64 -11.55 5.57
C SER A 681 -27.20 -11.56 5.07
N VAL A 682 -26.39 -12.56 5.48
CA VAL A 682 -24.98 -12.70 5.13
C VAL A 682 -24.77 -14.03 4.42
N SER A 683 -24.21 -13.98 3.21
CA SER A 683 -23.86 -15.16 2.42
C SER A 683 -22.34 -15.36 2.37
N GLY A 684 -21.88 -16.59 2.61
CA GLY A 684 -20.45 -16.89 2.68
C GLY A 684 -20.13 -18.38 2.66
N ILE A 685 -18.89 -18.73 3.00
CA ILE A 685 -18.43 -20.12 3.10
C ILE A 685 -18.45 -20.56 4.57
N ALA A 686 -19.21 -21.60 4.89
CA ALA A 686 -19.20 -22.16 6.24
C ALA A 686 -17.84 -22.80 6.54
N SER A 687 -17.24 -22.50 7.69
CA SER A 687 -15.89 -22.92 8.05
C SER A 687 -15.74 -23.22 9.54
N ILE A 688 -14.62 -23.84 9.90
CA ILE A 688 -14.28 -24.21 11.27
C ILE A 688 -12.86 -23.74 11.56
N PHE A 689 -12.64 -23.02 12.66
CA PHE A 689 -11.29 -22.59 13.06
C PHE A 689 -11.10 -22.72 14.56
N LYS A 690 -10.14 -23.55 14.96
CA LYS A 690 -9.80 -23.89 16.35
C LYS A 690 -11.03 -24.29 17.19
N GLY A 691 -12.01 -24.93 16.56
CA GLY A 691 -13.26 -25.38 17.18
C GLY A 691 -14.42 -24.38 17.12
N THR A 692 -14.20 -23.16 16.60
CA THR A 692 -15.26 -22.17 16.36
C THR A 692 -15.89 -22.39 14.98
N TYR A 693 -17.21 -22.49 14.92
CA TYR A 693 -17.95 -22.44 13.66
C TYR A 693 -18.08 -20.99 13.21
N GLN A 694 -17.67 -20.71 11.98
CA GLN A 694 -17.63 -19.35 11.44
C GLN A 694 -18.08 -19.32 9.98
N LEU A 695 -18.57 -18.17 9.54
CA LEU A 695 -18.86 -17.88 8.14
C LEU A 695 -17.74 -17.00 7.57
N LEU A 696 -17.13 -17.41 6.47
CA LEU A 696 -16.13 -16.61 5.76
C LEU A 696 -16.84 -15.79 4.68
N LEU A 697 -16.76 -14.46 4.78
CA LEU A 697 -17.24 -13.57 3.74
C LEU A 697 -16.26 -13.56 2.57
N VAL A 698 -16.78 -13.52 1.34
CA VAL A 698 -15.95 -13.51 0.12
C VAL A 698 -16.11 -12.25 -0.71
N ASP A 699 -17.17 -11.47 -0.48
CA ASP A 699 -17.47 -10.21 -1.15
C ASP A 699 -18.49 -9.42 -0.29
N LEU A 700 -18.38 -8.09 -0.25
CA LEU A 700 -19.27 -7.22 0.52
C LEU A 700 -20.71 -7.21 -0.05
N ILE A 701 -20.89 -7.49 -1.35
CA ILE A 701 -22.21 -7.62 -1.97
C ILE A 701 -23.03 -8.78 -1.41
N HIS A 702 -22.42 -9.66 -0.62
CA HIS A 702 -23.09 -10.79 0.01
C HIS A 702 -23.69 -10.47 1.38
N ILE A 703 -23.77 -9.19 1.75
CA ILE A 703 -24.50 -8.70 2.92
C ILE A 703 -25.66 -7.82 2.46
N GLU A 704 -26.86 -8.11 2.95
CA GLU A 704 -28.09 -7.37 2.65
C GLU A 704 -28.80 -6.95 3.95
N LYS A 705 -29.15 -5.67 4.13
CA LYS A 705 -29.99 -5.23 5.26
C LYS A 705 -31.42 -5.75 5.09
N LEU A 706 -31.99 -6.28 6.17
CA LEU A 706 -33.35 -6.82 6.22
C LEU A 706 -34.40 -5.77 6.61
N THR A 707 -33.96 -4.66 7.23
CA THR A 707 -34.79 -3.50 7.59
C THR A 707 -33.98 -2.23 7.34
N SER A 708 -34.56 -1.25 6.64
CA SER A 708 -33.96 0.08 6.50
C SER A 708 -34.88 1.18 7.07
N SER A 709 -34.26 2.15 7.72
CA SER A 709 -34.84 3.42 8.15
C SER A 709 -34.95 4.37 6.95
N SER A 710 -35.81 5.38 7.02
CA SER A 710 -35.87 6.41 5.97
C SER A 710 -35.02 7.62 6.36
N PRO A 711 -34.49 8.40 5.38
CA PRO A 711 -33.76 9.63 5.65
C PRO A 711 -34.57 10.63 6.47
N VAL A 712 -33.90 11.41 7.30
CA VAL A 712 -34.51 12.45 8.13
C VAL A 712 -33.94 13.81 7.74
N ILE A 713 -34.82 14.71 7.34
CA ILE A 713 -34.48 16.09 6.98
C ILE A 713 -34.53 16.94 8.25
N GLU A 714 -33.47 17.71 8.53
CA GLU A 714 -33.51 18.66 9.65
C GLU A 714 -34.45 19.84 9.37
N ASP A 715 -35.16 20.29 10.41
CA ASP A 715 -36.13 21.39 10.30
C ASP A 715 -35.42 22.73 10.05
N ILE A 716 -35.68 23.33 8.88
CA ILE A 716 -35.15 24.64 8.50
C ILE A 716 -36.17 25.78 8.68
N SER A 717 -37.25 25.57 9.44
CA SER A 717 -38.32 26.56 9.64
C SER A 717 -37.83 27.89 10.22
N ASP A 718 -36.65 27.95 10.83
CA ASP A 718 -36.02 29.20 11.27
C ASP A 718 -35.61 30.11 10.10
N PHE A 719 -35.39 29.54 8.90
CA PHE A 719 -35.20 30.27 7.65
C PHE A 719 -36.53 30.54 6.94
N SER A 720 -37.46 31.19 7.64
CA SER A 720 -38.80 31.48 7.12
C SER A 720 -38.89 32.73 6.25
N THR A 721 -37.82 33.54 6.20
CA THR A 721 -37.81 34.85 5.52
C THR A 721 -36.40 35.16 4.98
N PHE A 722 -36.30 35.69 3.77
CA PHE A 722 -35.03 36.21 3.24
C PHE A 722 -35.21 37.53 2.49
N GLU A 723 -34.19 38.36 2.55
CA GLU A 723 -34.15 39.68 1.94
C GLU A 723 -33.67 39.57 0.48
N ILE A 724 -34.49 40.05 -0.48
CA ILE A 724 -34.22 39.86 -1.91
C ILE A 724 -32.94 40.57 -2.41
N THR A 725 -32.35 41.44 -1.60
CA THR A 725 -31.12 42.18 -1.93
C THR A 725 -29.86 41.49 -1.42
N LYS A 726 -29.99 40.36 -0.71
CA LYS A 726 -28.87 39.64 -0.10
C LYS A 726 -28.58 38.32 -0.79
N GLU A 727 -27.35 37.86 -0.59
CA GLU A 727 -26.88 36.55 -0.99
C GLU A 727 -26.98 35.59 0.20
N TYR A 728 -27.42 34.35 -0.05
CA TYR A 728 -27.55 33.30 0.96
C TYR A 728 -26.95 32.00 0.45
N GLU A 729 -26.14 31.37 1.29
CA GLU A 729 -25.66 30.00 1.15
C GLU A 729 -25.91 29.28 2.48
N LEU A 730 -26.93 28.42 2.52
CA LEU A 730 -27.34 27.72 3.74
C LEU A 730 -27.26 26.21 3.54
N PRO A 731 -26.42 25.49 4.30
CA PRO A 731 -26.36 24.03 4.19
C PRO A 731 -27.68 23.42 4.62
N VAL A 732 -28.10 22.37 3.92
CA VAL A 732 -29.23 21.53 4.34
C VAL A 732 -28.66 20.26 4.97
N VAL A 733 -29.07 19.98 6.20
CA VAL A 733 -28.63 18.78 6.90
C VAL A 733 -29.70 17.71 6.75
N VAL A 734 -29.30 16.58 6.17
CA VAL A 734 -30.10 15.36 6.09
C VAL A 734 -29.26 14.26 6.71
N HIS A 735 -29.85 13.49 7.61
CA HIS A 735 -29.20 12.32 8.17
C HIS A 735 -30.01 11.08 7.85
N ASP A 736 -29.35 10.04 7.37
CA ASP A 736 -29.94 8.71 7.35
C ASP A 736 -29.51 7.95 8.61
N PRO A 737 -30.43 7.43 9.44
CA PRO A 737 -30.09 6.63 10.61
C PRO A 737 -29.20 5.41 10.29
N ASP A 738 -29.27 4.90 9.07
CA ASP A 738 -28.60 3.69 8.61
C ASP A 738 -27.29 3.99 7.86
N GLY A 739 -26.97 5.28 7.64
CA GLY A 739 -25.72 5.75 7.05
C GLY A 739 -25.64 5.65 5.52
N ASP A 740 -26.73 5.29 4.85
CA ASP A 740 -26.75 4.95 3.41
C ASP A 740 -27.46 6.01 2.52
N LEU A 741 -27.42 7.28 2.95
CA LEU A 741 -27.95 8.42 2.20
C LEU A 741 -27.34 8.49 0.79
N GLU A 742 -28.19 8.47 -0.24
CA GLU A 742 -27.75 8.39 -1.65
C GLU A 742 -27.82 9.76 -2.37
N ASP A 743 -28.91 10.52 -2.21
CA ASP A 743 -29.07 11.84 -2.85
C ASP A 743 -29.90 12.79 -2.00
N VAL A 744 -29.53 14.07 -2.04
CA VAL A 744 -30.30 15.19 -1.46
C VAL A 744 -30.47 16.26 -2.52
N THR A 745 -31.72 16.56 -2.84
CA THR A 745 -32.10 17.55 -3.84
C THR A 745 -32.97 18.64 -3.20
N ILE A 746 -32.66 19.90 -3.50
CA ILE A 746 -33.39 21.07 -3.00
C ILE A 746 -34.07 21.77 -4.18
N GLU A 747 -35.36 22.06 -4.09
CA GLU A 747 -36.11 22.82 -5.09
C GLU A 747 -36.67 24.13 -4.51
N LEU A 748 -36.47 25.23 -5.24
CA LEU A 748 -37.06 26.54 -4.93
C LEU A 748 -37.51 27.22 -6.23
N ASP A 749 -38.82 27.47 -6.38
CA ASP A 749 -39.44 28.06 -7.59
C ASP A 749 -39.01 27.41 -8.91
N GLY A 750 -38.82 26.09 -8.91
CA GLY A 750 -38.39 25.31 -10.08
C GLY A 750 -36.88 25.34 -10.36
N LYS A 751 -36.08 25.99 -9.52
CA LYS A 751 -34.61 25.85 -9.49
C LYS A 751 -34.24 24.65 -8.62
N THR A 752 -33.43 23.75 -9.16
CA THR A 752 -32.88 22.60 -8.43
C THR A 752 -31.45 22.89 -7.97
N MET A 753 -31.14 22.58 -6.73
CA MET A 753 -29.85 22.80 -6.07
C MET A 753 -29.43 21.51 -5.34
N LYS A 754 -28.13 21.37 -5.06
CA LYS A 754 -27.54 20.28 -4.26
C LYS A 754 -26.82 20.86 -3.05
N ASP A 755 -26.82 20.11 -1.96
CA ASP A 755 -26.06 20.34 -0.71
C ASP A 755 -26.44 21.59 0.11
N TYR A 756 -26.74 22.73 -0.53
CA TYR A 756 -27.09 23.98 0.12
C TYR A 756 -28.12 24.80 -0.68
N ILE A 757 -28.93 25.58 0.04
CA ILE A 757 -29.81 26.60 -0.53
C ILE A 757 -28.93 27.76 -0.99
N SER A 758 -28.95 28.06 -2.28
CA SER A 758 -28.22 29.17 -2.90
C SER A 758 -29.17 30.18 -3.52
N ILE A 759 -29.20 31.39 -2.94
CA ILE A 759 -30.04 32.51 -3.38
C ILE A 759 -29.15 33.70 -3.67
N SER A 760 -29.20 34.21 -4.92
CA SER A 760 -28.49 35.41 -5.32
C SER A 760 -29.35 36.69 -5.19
N PRO A 761 -28.74 37.88 -5.03
CA PRO A 761 -29.46 39.14 -5.01
C PRO A 761 -30.31 39.36 -6.28
N LEU A 762 -31.57 39.74 -6.08
CA LEU A 762 -32.60 39.96 -7.11
C LEU A 762 -32.96 38.72 -7.94
N GLU A 763 -32.62 37.52 -7.46
CA GLU A 763 -33.07 36.27 -8.08
C GLU A 763 -34.59 36.07 -7.92
N TYR A 764 -35.11 36.36 -6.72
CA TYR A 764 -36.52 36.23 -6.39
C TYR A 764 -37.19 37.59 -6.18
N LYS A 765 -38.50 37.66 -6.44
CA LYS A 765 -39.32 38.85 -6.20
C LYS A 765 -39.91 38.76 -4.79
N PRO A 766 -40.33 39.87 -4.17
CA PRO A 766 -41.07 39.79 -2.92
C PRO A 766 -42.32 38.92 -3.08
N GLY A 767 -42.51 37.95 -2.19
CA GLY A 767 -43.58 36.96 -2.29
C GLY A 767 -43.33 35.71 -1.46
N SER A 768 -44.34 34.84 -1.42
CA SER A 768 -44.26 33.54 -0.73
C SER A 768 -43.75 32.46 -1.69
N TYR A 769 -42.80 31.67 -1.21
CA TYR A 769 -42.18 30.55 -1.90
C TYR A 769 -42.16 29.32 -0.99
N GLU A 770 -41.77 28.18 -1.56
CA GLU A 770 -41.62 26.91 -0.86
C GLU A 770 -40.25 26.35 -1.20
N ILE A 771 -39.47 26.01 -0.17
CA ILE A 771 -38.25 25.23 -0.31
C ILE A 771 -38.65 23.78 -0.10
N LYS A 772 -38.51 22.96 -1.13
CA LYS A 772 -38.74 21.51 -1.05
C LYS A 772 -37.39 20.81 -0.95
N ILE A 773 -37.24 19.96 0.06
CA ILE A 773 -36.06 19.10 0.23
C ILE A 773 -36.52 17.66 -0.01
N ILE A 774 -35.82 16.96 -0.89
CA ILE A 774 -36.06 15.56 -1.25
C ILE A 774 -34.78 14.79 -0.92
N ALA A 775 -34.89 13.75 -0.11
CA ALA A 775 -33.78 12.87 0.25
C ALA A 775 -34.12 11.42 -0.10
N SER A 776 -33.15 10.68 -0.61
CA SER A 776 -33.27 9.24 -0.86
C SER A 776 -32.07 8.47 -0.32
N ASP A 777 -32.31 7.23 0.11
CA ASP A 777 -31.27 6.29 0.53
C ASP A 777 -31.03 5.19 -0.50
N SER A 778 -29.95 4.43 -0.29
CA SER A 778 -29.55 3.30 -1.13
C SER A 778 -30.52 2.12 -1.06
N ALA A 779 -31.37 2.07 -0.02
CA ALA A 779 -32.44 1.09 0.13
C ALA A 779 -33.72 1.45 -0.67
N GLY A 780 -33.75 2.64 -1.30
CA GLY A 780 -34.84 3.15 -2.11
C GLY A 780 -35.96 3.84 -1.33
N ASN A 781 -35.77 4.15 -0.04
CA ASN A 781 -36.67 5.04 0.68
C ASN A 781 -36.48 6.47 0.19
N VAL A 782 -37.58 7.23 0.15
CA VAL A 782 -37.58 8.64 -0.27
C VAL A 782 -38.41 9.44 0.71
N VAL A 783 -37.83 10.51 1.25
CA VAL A 783 -38.49 11.47 2.14
C VAL A 783 -38.50 12.84 1.48
N GLU A 784 -39.63 13.52 1.62
CA GLU A 784 -39.87 14.84 1.06
C GLU A 784 -40.46 15.75 2.14
N GLU A 785 -39.83 16.90 2.38
CA GLU A 785 -40.33 17.95 3.25
C GLU A 785 -40.35 19.31 2.56
N SER A 786 -41.35 20.12 2.91
CA SER A 786 -41.57 21.45 2.34
C SER A 786 -41.58 22.51 3.42
N PHE A 787 -40.79 23.56 3.23
CA PHE A 787 -40.64 24.67 4.16
C PHE A 787 -41.12 25.98 3.51
N PRO A 788 -42.12 26.66 4.09
CA PRO A 788 -42.58 27.93 3.58
C PRO A 788 -41.53 29.01 3.84
N VAL A 789 -41.21 29.82 2.83
CA VAL A 789 -40.27 30.93 2.95
C VAL A 789 -40.84 32.18 2.28
N GLU A 790 -40.67 33.34 2.91
CA GLU A 790 -41.11 34.62 2.36
C GLU A 790 -39.91 35.45 1.90
N ALA A 791 -39.85 35.72 0.60
CA ALA A 791 -38.90 36.68 0.04
C ALA A 791 -39.44 38.09 0.28
N VAL A 792 -38.64 38.97 0.86
CA VAL A 792 -39.10 40.31 1.27
C VAL A 792 -38.14 41.40 0.83
N LEU A 793 -38.69 42.59 0.61
CA LEU A 793 -37.91 43.82 0.56
C LEU A 793 -37.99 44.49 1.93
N SER A 794 -36.88 44.59 2.66
CA SER A 794 -36.92 45.25 3.95
C SER A 794 -36.85 46.77 3.81
N LEU A 795 -37.37 47.49 4.81
CA LEU A 795 -37.29 48.94 4.84
C LEU A 795 -35.84 49.42 4.83
N LYS A 796 -34.94 48.66 5.46
CA LYS A 796 -33.52 49.03 5.58
C LYS A 796 -32.79 48.88 4.25
N GLU A 797 -33.32 48.11 3.31
CA GLU A 797 -32.63 47.73 2.07
C GLU A 797 -33.05 48.51 0.82
N LEU A 798 -33.80 49.61 0.99
CA LEU A 798 -34.30 50.36 -0.14
C LEU A 798 -33.19 51.06 -0.95
N ASP A 799 -32.08 51.43 -0.33
CA ASP A 799 -30.90 51.96 -1.04
C ASP A 799 -30.10 50.84 -1.70
N GLU A 800 -29.88 49.72 -1.01
CA GLU A 800 -29.24 48.51 -1.56
C GLU A 800 -29.99 48.02 -2.81
N LEU A 801 -31.33 48.02 -2.80
CA LEU A 801 -32.12 47.71 -3.98
C LEU A 801 -31.77 48.67 -5.12
N VAL A 802 -31.69 49.98 -4.90
CA VAL A 802 -31.33 50.94 -5.96
C VAL A 802 -29.93 50.69 -6.51
N GLU A 803 -28.97 50.37 -5.65
CA GLU A 803 -27.57 50.08 -6.03
C GLU A 803 -27.49 48.81 -6.88
N LEU A 804 -28.10 47.70 -6.43
CA LEU A 804 -28.19 46.45 -7.18
C LEU A 804 -28.90 46.64 -8.52
N GLY A 805 -29.96 47.46 -8.54
CA GLY A 805 -30.64 47.84 -9.78
C GLY A 805 -29.71 48.54 -10.78
N ARG A 806 -28.73 49.31 -10.29
CA ARG A 806 -27.72 49.94 -11.15
C ARG A 806 -26.70 48.92 -11.64
N GLU A 807 -26.19 48.08 -10.75
CA GLU A 807 -25.18 47.05 -11.01
C GLU A 807 -25.68 46.01 -12.02
N GLN A 808 -26.91 45.53 -11.86
CA GLN A 808 -27.56 44.58 -12.77
C GLN A 808 -28.23 45.27 -13.98
N ALA A 809 -27.91 46.56 -14.21
CA ALA A 809 -28.37 47.35 -15.35
C ALA A 809 -29.90 47.42 -15.52
N TYR A 810 -30.67 47.38 -14.43
CA TYR A 810 -32.10 47.69 -14.41
C TYR A 810 -32.40 49.18 -14.49
N LEU A 811 -31.46 50.04 -14.07
CA LEU A 811 -31.62 51.50 -14.14
C LEU A 811 -30.34 52.22 -14.58
N ASP A 812 -30.51 53.43 -15.13
CA ASP A 812 -29.41 54.29 -15.55
C ASP A 812 -28.74 55.04 -14.38
N GLY A 813 -27.50 55.47 -14.55
CA GLY A 813 -26.77 56.20 -13.50
C GLY A 813 -27.28 57.61 -13.22
N LYS A 814 -28.18 58.16 -14.04
CA LYS A 814 -28.75 59.51 -13.83
C LYS A 814 -29.95 59.46 -12.88
N ILE A 815 -30.76 58.41 -12.96
CA ILE A 815 -31.95 58.21 -12.12
C ILE A 815 -31.60 57.64 -10.75
N GLU A 816 -30.54 56.84 -10.65
CA GLU A 816 -29.99 56.24 -9.42
C GLU A 816 -29.91 57.24 -8.25
N LYS A 817 -29.19 58.36 -8.41
CA LYS A 817 -29.05 59.39 -7.35
C LYS A 817 -30.38 59.95 -6.85
N ARG A 818 -31.39 60.01 -7.72
CA ARG A 818 -32.73 60.49 -7.36
C ARG A 818 -33.51 59.43 -6.60
N LEU A 819 -33.35 58.16 -6.97
CA LEU A 819 -33.97 57.04 -6.29
C LEU A 819 -33.34 56.81 -4.92
N LEU A 820 -32.00 56.82 -4.79
CA LEU A 820 -31.28 56.73 -3.51
C LEU A 820 -31.77 57.78 -2.50
N LYS A 821 -31.90 59.04 -2.94
CA LYS A 821 -32.44 60.10 -2.07
C LYS A 821 -33.85 59.81 -1.59
N LYS A 822 -34.71 59.28 -2.47
CA LYS A 822 -36.11 58.99 -2.16
C LYS A 822 -36.26 57.72 -1.31
N ALA A 823 -35.45 56.69 -1.54
CA ALA A 823 -35.30 55.51 -0.70
C ALA A 823 -34.91 55.92 0.73
N LYS A 824 -33.88 56.76 0.85
CA LYS A 824 -33.45 57.34 2.13
C LYS A 824 -34.52 58.17 2.82
N ASP A 825 -35.31 58.94 2.05
CA ASP A 825 -36.44 59.66 2.62
C ASP A 825 -37.44 58.66 3.23
N VAL A 826 -37.77 57.55 2.56
CA VAL A 826 -38.67 56.50 3.05
C VAL A 826 -38.13 55.86 4.34
N GLN A 827 -36.87 55.43 4.32
CA GLN A 827 -36.17 54.84 5.48
C GLN A 827 -36.19 55.75 6.72
N THR A 828 -35.93 57.05 6.53
CA THR A 828 -35.79 58.03 7.63
C THR A 828 -37.10 58.72 8.02
N ALA A 829 -38.25 58.22 7.56
CA ALA A 829 -39.55 58.80 7.87
C ALA A 829 -39.89 58.69 9.37
N LYS A 830 -40.33 59.81 9.97
CA LYS A 830 -40.58 59.92 11.42
C LYS A 830 -41.77 59.08 11.94
N ASN A 831 -42.68 58.67 11.06
CA ASN A 831 -43.84 57.83 11.37
C ASN A 831 -44.38 57.19 10.10
N GLU A 832 -45.27 56.22 10.26
CA GLU A 832 -45.84 55.42 9.17
C GLU A 832 -46.62 56.25 8.14
N ASN A 833 -47.40 57.25 8.56
CA ASN A 833 -48.12 58.14 7.64
C ASN A 833 -47.17 58.93 6.73
N ALA A 834 -46.08 59.46 7.31
CA ALA A 834 -45.03 60.13 6.54
C ALA A 834 -44.29 59.14 5.63
N ARG A 835 -44.04 57.91 6.09
CA ARG A 835 -43.40 56.83 5.32
C ARG A 835 -44.24 56.46 4.10
N ASN A 836 -45.54 56.22 4.27
CA ASN A 836 -46.47 55.91 3.19
C ASN A 836 -46.52 57.02 2.12
N GLY A 837 -46.55 58.30 2.55
CA GLY A 837 -46.49 59.43 1.63
C GLY A 837 -45.20 59.48 0.81
N LYS A 838 -44.05 59.22 1.46
CA LYS A 838 -42.74 59.18 0.81
C LYS A 838 -42.58 57.95 -0.10
N TRP A 839 -43.12 56.80 0.29
CA TRP A 839 -43.16 55.57 -0.51
C TRP A 839 -43.94 55.81 -1.80
N ASN A 840 -45.13 56.41 -1.71
CA ASN A 840 -45.91 56.79 -2.90
C ASN A 840 -45.13 57.74 -3.81
N ALA A 841 -44.35 58.67 -3.23
CA ALA A 841 -43.51 59.59 -4.00
C ALA A 841 -42.28 58.92 -4.64
N LEU A 842 -41.79 57.81 -4.09
CA LEU A 842 -40.77 56.94 -4.67
C LEU A 842 -41.36 56.11 -5.80
N MET A 843 -42.46 55.40 -5.56
CA MET A 843 -43.15 54.58 -6.57
C MET A 843 -43.64 55.39 -7.77
N ASN A 844 -44.18 56.59 -7.56
CA ASN A 844 -44.55 57.50 -8.66
C ASN A 844 -43.33 57.90 -9.50
N GLN A 845 -42.16 58.07 -8.89
CA GLN A 845 -40.92 58.37 -9.62
C GLN A 845 -40.48 57.16 -10.45
N ILE A 846 -40.58 55.95 -9.90
CA ILE A 846 -40.24 54.71 -10.61
C ILE A 846 -41.20 54.54 -11.81
N HIS A 847 -42.52 54.59 -11.58
CA HIS A 847 -43.54 54.47 -12.64
C HIS A 847 -43.35 55.48 -13.79
N ALA A 848 -42.97 56.73 -13.48
CA ALA A 848 -42.75 57.75 -14.50
C ALA A 848 -41.55 57.47 -15.43
N GLN A 849 -40.61 56.63 -14.97
CA GLN A 849 -39.35 56.30 -15.64
C GLN A 849 -39.28 54.87 -16.20
N LEU A 850 -40.29 54.04 -15.95
CA LEU A 850 -40.40 52.71 -16.57
C LEU A 850 -40.36 52.82 -18.10
N GLY A 851 -39.55 51.97 -18.74
CA GLY A 851 -39.32 51.96 -20.18
C GLY A 851 -38.50 53.13 -20.72
N LYS A 852 -37.97 54.01 -19.83
CA LYS A 852 -37.09 55.12 -20.19
C LYS A 852 -35.72 54.96 -19.55
N GLU A 853 -35.64 55.27 -18.25
CA GLU A 853 -34.42 55.21 -17.44
C GLU A 853 -34.42 54.00 -16.50
N ILE A 854 -35.57 53.30 -16.37
CA ILE A 854 -35.76 52.08 -15.56
C ILE A 854 -36.39 50.99 -16.44
N LYS A 855 -35.85 49.78 -16.42
CA LYS A 855 -36.41 48.60 -17.09
C LYS A 855 -37.79 48.25 -16.51
N THR A 856 -38.71 47.80 -17.35
CA THR A 856 -40.13 47.62 -16.98
C THR A 856 -40.31 46.54 -15.91
N ASP A 857 -39.56 45.47 -16.06
CA ASP A 857 -39.45 44.27 -15.22
C ASP A 857 -38.86 44.56 -13.83
N TYR A 858 -38.12 45.67 -13.67
CA TYR A 858 -37.57 46.05 -12.39
C TYR A 858 -38.63 46.42 -11.35
N ILE A 859 -39.81 46.86 -11.80
CA ILE A 859 -40.91 47.24 -10.90
C ILE A 859 -41.36 46.08 -10.00
N HIS A 860 -41.13 44.84 -10.42
CA HIS A 860 -41.57 43.66 -9.69
C HIS A 860 -40.80 43.41 -8.39
N PHE A 861 -39.64 44.03 -8.21
CA PHE A 861 -38.90 43.99 -6.94
C PHE A 861 -39.36 45.06 -5.94
N TRP A 862 -40.13 46.05 -6.40
CA TRP A 862 -40.57 47.19 -5.59
C TRP A 862 -41.94 46.97 -4.96
N ASP A 863 -42.06 45.92 -4.15
CA ASP A 863 -43.22 45.78 -3.27
C ASP A 863 -43.09 46.64 -2.01
N LYS A 864 -44.19 46.87 -1.29
CA LYS A 864 -44.18 47.71 -0.10
C LYS A 864 -43.23 47.10 0.94
N PRO A 865 -42.19 47.84 1.38
CA PRO A 865 -41.17 47.28 2.24
C PRO A 865 -41.73 46.94 3.62
N VAL A 866 -41.26 45.84 4.17
CA VAL A 866 -41.63 45.34 5.50
C VAL A 866 -40.58 45.75 6.54
N ASP A 867 -41.02 45.88 7.80
CA ASP A 867 -40.16 46.19 8.93
C ASP A 867 -39.79 44.87 9.61
N ILE A 868 -38.65 44.30 9.20
CA ILE A 868 -38.11 43.07 9.79
C ILE A 868 -37.40 43.47 11.09
N LYS A 869 -37.79 42.83 12.20
CA LYS A 869 -37.26 43.16 13.54
C LYS A 869 -35.85 42.66 13.74
#